data_AF-A0A9X1JRK8-F1
#
_entry.id   AF-A0A9X1JRK8-F1
#
_cell.length_a   1.000
_cell.length_b   1.000
_cell.length_c   1.000
_cell.angle_alpha   90.00
_cell.angle_beta   90.00
_cell.angle_gamma   90.00
#
_symmetry.space_group_name_H-M   'P 1'
#
loop_
_entity.id
_entity.type
_entity.pdbx_description
1 polymer ?
#
loop_
_entity_poly.entity_id
_entity_poly.type
_entity_poly.pdbx_seq_one_letter_code
_entity_poly.pdbx_strand_id
1 'polypeptide(L)'
;MKIKINYLFLFALFALLSFTACQDEASEVNNSEEQETIQSGTPLAELVSRTTANHGAMDDILDEASCFSVELPVTIIVNDITMVIETEEDLEQLEELYEDLDDDDEVLDFVFPITIIFNDYTTIVIENEEQLEDFIEDCEGEEDDDIIECVDFEYPISFSVFNSEFSLIETITIENDEALYEFIDGLEEDDNALIVSLNYPVTLIYANGESIEVNSNEELAQAIEAAEGDCVDNSYECNEEDIADLLVECPWDIEDENDDFEIYQIIFDEDGSLAITEGEATSAIGGSWSLSSTSEGLILNLTDLTAFQDDLGGEWLIVECDDDEIEIVRGDYDIELEQDCEGDLGCSVVDINEVLGECPWELETNLIDTTVQIYVYFTPNGQVLIDNNDGTETQIGTYELMLIAGDVFIELNLQQDLSSLNGQWQIVECEDDELYLVSGNNYIELEQECDLEPDCTQQEVSDYLTSCNIVPTVNGYTSPLTTFQFSEDNSLFTMYQGDLPHTGTWDISSDDNGVFIIITFPSFIDQYYNGQWYLSECDDDDLVFYQGDSELILVCQDSEENPFECFGNYDLSVCDEDDGIQDSFGSFDLNLIYANCPNDDIEYTFHQTIADAENDLGAIPTPYVNTSNPQVIYSRVSLAGNPSVFQIFTHELIVEECANYCTEEDIDGILTQCIWNAVNYNGSDNLMNWNFDFEGNNQIVVIYTDTETIDATWTTSQSNDGAIVTFTNVTGPNIQAITGEWLVVECEDNRLELHRGDDILVLEQNCS
;
A
#
# COMPACT_ATOMS: atom_id res chain seq x y z
N MET A 1 -105.45 -30.97 -15.07
CA MET A 1 -104.40 -31.40 -16.02
C MET A 1 -104.01 -30.17 -16.82
N LYS A 2 -102.71 -29.82 -16.85
CA LYS A 2 -102.06 -28.57 -17.32
C LYS A 2 -101.45 -27.81 -16.13
N ILE A 3 -100.28 -27.21 -16.35
CA ILE A 3 -99.32 -26.66 -15.36
C ILE A 3 -98.29 -27.71 -14.87
N LYS A 4 -97.44 -28.21 -15.77
CA LYS A 4 -96.13 -28.82 -15.45
C LYS A 4 -95.11 -28.63 -16.59
N ILE A 5 -95.15 -27.50 -17.31
CA ILE A 5 -94.25 -27.23 -18.44
C ILE A 5 -93.50 -25.88 -18.34
N ASN A 6 -93.70 -25.05 -17.30
CA ASN A 6 -92.97 -23.78 -17.19
C ASN A 6 -91.67 -23.84 -16.38
N TYR A 7 -91.54 -24.71 -15.38
CA TYR A 7 -90.32 -24.77 -14.57
C TYR A 7 -89.21 -25.59 -15.21
N LEU A 8 -89.54 -26.57 -16.06
CA LEU A 8 -88.53 -27.37 -16.77
C LEU A 8 -87.83 -26.56 -17.87
N PHE A 9 -88.56 -25.63 -18.51
CA PHE A 9 -88.00 -24.75 -19.53
C PHE A 9 -87.21 -23.58 -18.91
N LEU A 10 -87.62 -23.06 -17.75
CA LEU A 10 -86.84 -22.05 -17.03
C LEU A 10 -85.55 -22.62 -16.40
N PHE A 11 -85.59 -23.85 -15.90
CA PHE A 11 -84.39 -24.51 -15.38
C PHE A 11 -83.44 -24.94 -16.51
N ALA A 12 -83.97 -25.33 -17.68
CA ALA A 12 -83.15 -25.59 -18.86
C ALA A 12 -82.57 -24.32 -19.48
N LEU A 13 -83.28 -23.18 -19.42
CA LEU A 13 -82.77 -21.88 -19.90
C LEU A 13 -81.73 -21.28 -18.94
N PHE A 14 -81.91 -21.45 -17.63
CA PHE A 14 -80.93 -21.02 -16.63
C PHE A 14 -79.68 -21.91 -16.64
N ALA A 15 -79.84 -23.23 -16.89
CA ALA A 15 -78.72 -24.14 -17.10
C ALA A 15 -78.02 -23.96 -18.46
N LEU A 16 -78.68 -23.38 -19.47
CA LEU A 16 -78.04 -23.02 -20.74
C LEU A 16 -77.27 -21.69 -20.66
N LEU A 17 -77.67 -20.79 -19.76
CA LEU A 17 -77.03 -19.48 -19.55
C LEU A 17 -75.82 -19.56 -18.60
N SER A 18 -75.62 -20.68 -17.90
CA SER A 18 -74.42 -20.93 -17.09
C SER A 18 -73.26 -21.59 -17.85
N PHE A 19 -73.34 -21.71 -19.19
CA PHE A 19 -72.27 -22.25 -20.03
C PHE A 19 -71.78 -21.28 -21.14
N THR A 20 -72.06 -19.98 -21.04
CA THR A 20 -71.47 -18.98 -21.94
C THR A 20 -70.95 -17.79 -21.14
N ALA A 21 -70.02 -18.09 -20.25
CA ALA A 21 -69.00 -17.17 -19.77
C ALA A 21 -67.73 -18.00 -19.58
N CYS A 22 -67.27 -18.62 -20.66
CA CYS A 22 -65.83 -18.67 -20.87
C CYS A 22 -65.51 -17.33 -21.52
N GLN A 23 -64.83 -16.47 -20.80
CA GLN A 23 -63.95 -15.52 -21.45
C GLN A 23 -62.92 -16.41 -22.17
N ASP A 24 -62.91 -16.41 -23.50
CA ASP A 24 -61.71 -16.82 -24.24
C ASP A 24 -60.70 -15.67 -24.06
N GLU A 25 -60.13 -15.59 -22.86
CA GLU A 25 -58.86 -14.93 -22.57
C GLU A 25 -58.09 -15.87 -21.65
N ALA A 26 -57.78 -17.04 -22.18
CA ALA A 26 -56.41 -17.44 -22.13
C ALA A 26 -55.92 -17.22 -23.56
N SER A 27 -55.28 -16.08 -23.82
CA SER A 27 -53.99 -16.25 -24.47
C SER A 27 -53.29 -17.28 -23.59
N GLU A 28 -53.10 -18.50 -24.09
CA GLU A 28 -51.89 -19.18 -23.72
C GLU A 28 -50.81 -18.15 -24.03
N VAL A 29 -50.37 -17.40 -23.00
CA VAL A 29 -49.00 -16.92 -22.98
C VAL A 29 -48.27 -18.23 -23.09
N ASN A 30 -47.84 -18.51 -24.31
CA ASN A 30 -46.88 -19.53 -24.55
C ASN A 30 -45.72 -19.08 -23.66
N ASN A 31 -45.55 -19.71 -22.50
CA ASN A 31 -44.43 -19.47 -21.59
C ASN A 31 -43.21 -20.07 -22.29
N SER A 32 -42.86 -19.48 -23.44
CA SER A 32 -41.79 -19.93 -24.30
C SER A 32 -40.48 -19.27 -23.94
N GLU A 33 -40.46 -18.32 -23.02
CA GLU A 33 -39.28 -17.54 -22.68
C GLU A 33 -39.35 -17.17 -21.19
N GLU A 34 -39.17 -18.16 -20.30
CA GLU A 34 -38.64 -17.86 -18.94
C GLU A 34 -37.18 -17.35 -19.02
N GLN A 35 -36.59 -17.33 -20.22
CA GLN A 35 -35.23 -16.88 -20.50
C GLN A 35 -35.11 -15.38 -20.80
N GLU A 36 -36.20 -14.63 -20.97
CA GLU A 36 -36.17 -13.22 -21.43
C GLU A 36 -36.53 -12.21 -20.33
N THR A 37 -36.61 -12.66 -19.08
CA THR A 37 -36.83 -11.79 -17.92
C THR A 37 -35.49 -11.45 -17.28
N ILE A 38 -35.27 -10.16 -17.00
CA ILE A 38 -34.10 -9.66 -16.29
C ILE A 38 -34.52 -9.41 -14.83
N GLN A 39 -33.73 -9.94 -13.90
CA GLN A 39 -33.94 -9.81 -12.46
C GLN A 39 -32.62 -9.41 -11.82
N SER A 40 -32.69 -8.71 -10.69
CA SER A 40 -31.50 -8.38 -9.89
C SER A 40 -30.74 -9.64 -9.48
N GLY A 41 -29.40 -9.53 -9.44
CA GLY A 41 -28.51 -10.65 -9.13
C GLY A 41 -28.51 -11.80 -10.15
N THR A 42 -29.06 -11.59 -11.36
CA THR A 42 -28.88 -12.56 -12.46
C THR A 42 -27.59 -12.26 -13.21
N PRO A 43 -26.88 -13.27 -13.75
CA PRO A 43 -25.63 -13.05 -14.48
C PRO A 43 -25.76 -12.03 -15.63
N LEU A 44 -26.90 -11.99 -16.32
CA LEU A 44 -27.13 -10.98 -17.35
C LEU A 44 -27.33 -9.57 -16.77
N ALA A 45 -27.99 -9.43 -15.62
CA ALA A 45 -28.12 -8.11 -14.99
C ALA A 45 -26.77 -7.58 -14.54
N GLU A 46 -25.94 -8.45 -13.96
CA GLU A 46 -24.56 -8.16 -13.57
C GLU A 46 -23.70 -7.76 -14.78
N LEU A 47 -23.71 -8.54 -15.87
CA LEU A 47 -23.03 -8.18 -17.11
C LEU A 47 -23.48 -6.81 -17.64
N VAL A 48 -24.79 -6.54 -17.67
CA VAL A 48 -25.31 -5.23 -18.14
C VAL A 48 -24.88 -4.10 -17.21
N SER A 49 -24.88 -4.30 -15.89
CA SER A 49 -24.40 -3.31 -14.92
C SER A 49 -22.91 -3.02 -15.12
N ARG A 50 -22.06 -4.05 -15.25
CA ARG A 50 -20.62 -3.87 -15.48
C ARG A 50 -20.31 -3.19 -16.81
N THR A 51 -21.05 -3.51 -17.87
CA THR A 51 -20.94 -2.83 -19.18
C THR A 51 -21.41 -1.37 -19.17
N THR A 52 -22.22 -0.97 -18.18
CA THR A 52 -22.78 0.40 -18.13
C THR A 52 -22.30 1.21 -16.95
N ALA A 53 -21.38 0.68 -16.16
CA ALA A 53 -20.73 1.39 -15.07
C ALA A 53 -20.01 2.64 -15.59
N ASN A 54 -19.85 3.65 -14.75
CA ASN A 54 -19.00 4.79 -15.09
C ASN A 54 -17.55 4.31 -15.16
N HIS A 55 -16.85 4.60 -16.25
CA HIS A 55 -15.45 4.25 -16.44
C HIS A 55 -14.58 5.42 -16.00
N GLY A 56 -13.81 5.26 -14.92
CA GLY A 56 -12.97 6.32 -14.37
C GLY A 56 -11.75 6.63 -15.24
N ALA A 57 -11.11 5.59 -15.79
CA ALA A 57 -9.84 5.72 -16.53
C ALA A 57 -9.82 6.67 -17.74
N MET A 58 -10.98 7.14 -18.20
CA MET A 58 -11.09 8.04 -19.35
C MET A 58 -10.46 9.43 -19.08
N ASP A 59 -10.33 9.83 -17.82
CA ASP A 59 -9.75 11.11 -17.45
C ASP A 59 -8.54 11.02 -16.52
N ASP A 60 -7.84 9.88 -16.50
CA ASP A 60 -6.59 9.66 -15.74
C ASP A 60 -5.54 10.74 -15.99
N ILE A 61 -5.54 11.38 -17.17
CA ILE A 61 -4.69 12.55 -17.44
C ILE A 61 -4.92 13.72 -16.49
N LEU A 62 -6.02 13.74 -15.75
CA LEU A 62 -6.37 14.78 -14.78
C LEU A 62 -5.96 14.42 -13.35
N ASP A 63 -6.12 13.17 -12.93
CA ASP A 63 -6.01 12.74 -11.52
C ASP A 63 -5.29 11.40 -11.28
N GLU A 64 -4.83 10.73 -12.35
CA GLU A 64 -4.09 9.47 -12.30
C GLU A 64 -4.85 8.32 -11.58
N ALA A 65 -6.19 8.36 -11.56
CA ALA A 65 -7.03 7.41 -10.83
C ALA A 65 -8.12 6.76 -11.69
N SER A 66 -7.98 5.47 -11.98
CA SER A 66 -8.88 4.73 -12.90
C SER A 66 -10.26 4.38 -12.32
N CYS A 67 -10.41 4.36 -10.99
CA CYS A 67 -11.61 3.89 -10.29
C CYS A 67 -12.72 4.94 -10.10
N PHE A 68 -12.49 6.20 -10.49
CA PHE A 68 -13.50 7.26 -10.56
C PHE A 68 -13.15 8.27 -11.65
N SER A 69 -14.11 9.12 -12.04
CA SER A 69 -13.84 10.22 -13.00
C SER A 69 -14.19 11.59 -12.45
N VAL A 70 -13.58 12.65 -12.99
CA VAL A 70 -13.88 14.04 -12.66
C VAL A 70 -15.08 14.57 -13.46
N GLU A 71 -16.08 15.11 -12.76
CA GLU A 71 -17.26 15.71 -13.38
C GLU A 71 -16.88 16.97 -14.20
N LEU A 72 -16.95 16.86 -15.53
CA LEU A 72 -16.76 17.98 -16.42
C LEU A 72 -17.97 18.96 -16.39
N PRO A 73 -17.76 20.29 -16.44
CA PRO A 73 -16.48 20.95 -16.70
C PRO A 73 -15.63 21.18 -15.44
N VAL A 74 -14.33 20.92 -15.55
CA VAL A 74 -13.33 21.20 -14.51
C VAL A 74 -12.36 22.30 -14.94
N THR A 75 -11.75 22.98 -13.97
CA THR A 75 -10.73 24.01 -14.21
C THR A 75 -9.40 23.55 -13.64
N ILE A 76 -8.39 23.43 -14.50
CA ILE A 76 -7.03 23.03 -14.14
C ILE A 76 -6.04 24.17 -14.44
N ILE A 77 -4.86 24.08 -13.84
CA ILE A 77 -3.72 24.96 -14.07
C ILE A 77 -2.55 24.08 -14.50
N VAL A 78 -2.12 24.23 -15.75
CA VAL A 78 -0.92 23.59 -16.28
C VAL A 78 0.10 24.69 -16.54
N ASN A 79 1.30 24.62 -15.95
CA ASN A 79 2.37 25.60 -16.20
C ASN A 79 1.95 27.08 -16.02
N ASP A 80 1.26 27.42 -14.92
CA ASP A 80 0.65 28.74 -14.63
C ASP A 80 -0.48 29.20 -15.60
N ILE A 81 -0.94 28.32 -16.51
CA ILE A 81 -2.01 28.60 -17.47
C ILE A 81 -3.30 27.94 -16.98
N THR A 82 -4.28 28.75 -16.60
CA THR A 82 -5.61 28.27 -16.27
C THR A 82 -6.39 27.89 -17.54
N MET A 83 -6.86 26.66 -17.60
CA MET A 83 -7.71 26.10 -18.65
C MET A 83 -8.98 25.50 -18.06
N VAL A 84 -9.99 25.32 -18.91
CA VAL A 84 -11.28 24.73 -18.54
C VAL A 84 -11.51 23.58 -19.50
N ILE A 85 -11.65 22.38 -18.97
CA ILE A 85 -12.03 21.18 -19.71
C ILE A 85 -13.55 21.13 -19.69
N GLU A 86 -14.21 21.23 -20.84
CA GLU A 86 -15.68 21.22 -20.92
C GLU A 86 -16.25 19.90 -21.46
N THR A 87 -15.46 19.10 -22.16
CA THR A 87 -15.88 17.87 -22.85
C THR A 87 -14.75 16.85 -22.93
N GLU A 88 -15.06 15.58 -23.19
CA GLU A 88 -14.08 14.52 -23.51
C GLU A 88 -13.16 14.90 -24.69
N GLU A 89 -13.67 15.61 -25.72
CA GLU A 89 -12.83 16.13 -26.82
C GLU A 89 -11.77 17.14 -26.32
N ASP A 90 -11.97 17.76 -25.15
CA ASP A 90 -10.97 18.63 -24.53
C ASP A 90 -9.90 17.82 -23.75
N LEU A 91 -10.20 16.59 -23.33
CA LEU A 91 -9.23 15.66 -22.73
C LEU A 91 -8.27 15.11 -23.79
N GLU A 92 -8.79 14.67 -24.95
CA GLU A 92 -7.95 14.26 -26.09
C GLU A 92 -6.99 15.38 -26.53
N GLN A 93 -7.46 16.64 -26.49
CA GLN A 93 -6.63 17.81 -26.80
C GLN A 93 -5.60 18.13 -25.70
N LEU A 94 -5.87 17.72 -24.46
CA LEU A 94 -4.95 17.85 -23.34
C LEU A 94 -3.84 16.80 -23.47
N GLU A 95 -4.19 15.57 -23.80
CA GLU A 95 -3.25 14.47 -24.05
C GLU A 95 -2.30 14.77 -25.21
N GLU A 96 -2.81 15.20 -26.38
CA GLU A 96 -1.98 15.66 -27.50
C GLU A 96 -1.04 16.84 -27.12
N LEU A 97 -1.41 17.63 -26.10
CA LEU A 97 -0.56 18.73 -25.62
C LEU A 97 0.54 18.23 -24.70
N TYR A 98 0.28 17.18 -23.92
CA TYR A 98 1.22 16.54 -23.00
C TYR A 98 2.28 15.72 -23.76
N GLU A 99 1.90 14.93 -24.77
CA GLU A 99 2.85 14.14 -25.60
C GLU A 99 3.90 15.01 -26.35
N ASP A 100 3.63 16.30 -26.54
CA ASP A 100 4.50 17.23 -27.27
C ASP A 100 5.54 17.93 -26.34
N LEU A 101 5.58 17.60 -25.05
CA LEU A 101 6.41 18.21 -24.00
C LEU A 101 7.35 17.14 -23.41
N ASP A 102 8.67 17.41 -23.37
CA ASP A 102 9.69 16.52 -22.79
C ASP A 102 9.61 16.56 -21.22
N ASP A 103 9.72 15.39 -20.57
CA ASP A 103 9.42 14.97 -19.17
C ASP A 103 9.80 15.86 -17.94
N ASP A 104 9.17 15.49 -16.80
CA ASP A 104 9.52 15.62 -15.37
C ASP A 104 9.22 16.89 -14.55
N ASP A 105 8.81 18.01 -15.15
CA ASP A 105 8.62 19.29 -14.40
C ASP A 105 7.16 19.83 -14.40
N GLU A 106 6.19 19.06 -14.90
CA GLU A 106 4.84 19.59 -15.19
C GLU A 106 3.80 19.24 -14.11
N VAL A 107 3.58 20.19 -13.21
CA VAL A 107 2.52 20.10 -12.19
C VAL A 107 1.16 20.51 -12.79
N LEU A 108 0.21 19.58 -12.82
CA LEU A 108 -1.22 19.84 -13.05
C LEU A 108 -1.89 20.13 -11.70
N ASP A 109 -2.44 21.33 -11.52
CA ASP A 109 -3.21 21.68 -10.32
C ASP A 109 -4.71 21.85 -10.61
N PHE A 110 -5.58 21.28 -9.78
CA PHE A 110 -7.02 21.55 -9.81
C PHE A 110 -7.40 22.90 -9.17
N VAL A 111 -8.45 23.53 -9.69
CA VAL A 111 -9.13 24.64 -9.02
C VAL A 111 -10.36 24.13 -8.28
N PHE A 112 -10.17 23.80 -7.00
CA PHE A 112 -11.23 23.31 -6.12
C PHE A 112 -12.36 24.33 -5.84
N PRO A 113 -13.58 23.85 -5.53
CA PRO A 113 -13.95 22.43 -5.42
C PRO A 113 -14.23 21.77 -6.77
N ILE A 114 -13.95 20.47 -6.86
CA ILE A 114 -14.29 19.58 -7.98
C ILE A 114 -15.32 18.53 -7.51
N THR A 115 -15.95 17.82 -8.45
CA THR A 115 -16.82 16.67 -8.15
C THR A 115 -16.20 15.46 -8.81
N ILE A 116 -16.11 14.33 -8.10
CA ILE A 116 -15.75 13.03 -8.67
C ILE A 116 -17.00 12.15 -8.78
N ILE A 117 -16.99 11.20 -9.72
CA ILE A 117 -18.06 10.28 -10.07
C ILE A 117 -17.51 8.85 -9.98
N PHE A 118 -18.08 8.02 -9.10
CA PHE A 118 -17.69 6.62 -8.95
C PHE A 118 -18.36 5.73 -10.00
N ASN A 119 -17.90 4.48 -10.10
CA ASN A 119 -18.42 3.44 -11.01
C ASN A 119 -19.95 3.25 -10.91
N ASP A 120 -20.52 3.48 -9.73
CA ASP A 120 -21.96 3.40 -9.47
C ASP A 120 -22.75 4.71 -9.75
N TYR A 121 -22.10 5.69 -10.40
CA TYR A 121 -22.59 7.05 -10.64
C TYR A 121 -22.89 7.87 -9.38
N THR A 122 -22.48 7.42 -8.20
CA THR A 122 -22.50 8.29 -7.01
C THR A 122 -21.45 9.37 -7.15
N THR A 123 -21.69 10.51 -6.49
CA THR A 123 -20.83 11.69 -6.63
C THR A 123 -20.41 12.24 -5.28
N ILE A 124 -19.16 12.67 -5.19
CA ILE A 124 -18.59 13.34 -4.02
C ILE A 124 -17.97 14.67 -4.46
N VAL A 125 -18.16 15.70 -3.63
CA VAL A 125 -17.52 17.01 -3.84
C VAL A 125 -16.20 17.04 -3.06
N ILE A 126 -15.11 17.26 -3.77
CA ILE A 126 -13.76 17.38 -3.23
C ILE A 126 -13.43 18.85 -3.01
N GLU A 127 -13.05 19.21 -1.78
CA GLU A 127 -12.89 20.60 -1.37
C GLU A 127 -11.44 21.11 -1.48
N ASN A 128 -10.44 20.22 -1.59
CA ASN A 128 -9.00 20.53 -1.67
C ASN A 128 -8.17 19.31 -2.11
N GLU A 129 -6.87 19.54 -2.37
CA GLU A 129 -5.88 18.54 -2.82
C GLU A 129 -5.74 17.34 -1.89
N GLU A 130 -5.55 17.58 -0.58
CA GLU A 130 -5.41 16.51 0.43
C GLU A 130 -6.61 15.55 0.41
N GLN A 131 -7.82 16.07 0.15
CA GLN A 131 -9.00 15.22 0.00
C GLN A 131 -9.02 14.43 -1.32
N LEU A 132 -8.40 14.94 -2.39
CA LEU A 132 -8.30 14.23 -3.65
C LEU A 132 -7.26 13.11 -3.54
N GLU A 133 -6.08 13.42 -2.98
CA GLU A 133 -5.00 12.46 -2.68
C GLU A 133 -5.51 11.27 -1.85
N ASP A 134 -6.33 11.51 -0.81
CA ASP A 134 -6.97 10.44 -0.02
C ASP A 134 -7.78 9.46 -0.90
N PHE A 135 -8.50 9.97 -1.93
CA PHE A 135 -9.29 9.10 -2.83
C PHE A 135 -8.42 8.42 -3.89
N ILE A 136 -7.34 9.08 -4.36
CA ILE A 136 -6.38 8.50 -5.31
C ILE A 136 -5.62 7.35 -4.62
N GLU A 137 -5.13 7.53 -3.39
CA GLU A 137 -4.44 6.47 -2.64
C GLU A 137 -5.37 5.28 -2.35
N ASP A 138 -6.65 5.54 -2.04
CA ASP A 138 -7.67 4.49 -1.89
C ASP A 138 -7.97 3.76 -3.24
N CYS A 139 -7.62 4.37 -4.37
CA CYS A 139 -7.77 3.81 -5.72
C CYS A 139 -6.63 2.80 -6.05
N GLU A 140 -5.42 3.03 -5.54
CA GLU A 140 -4.24 2.19 -5.77
C GLU A 140 -4.39 0.82 -5.07
N GLY A 141 -4.98 -0.15 -5.77
CA GLY A 141 -5.11 -1.54 -5.31
C GLY A 141 -6.48 -2.19 -5.53
N GLU A 142 -7.44 -1.47 -6.10
CA GLU A 142 -8.67 -2.09 -6.63
C GLU A 142 -8.42 -2.53 -8.07
N GLU A 143 -8.39 -3.84 -8.33
CA GLU A 143 -8.37 -4.37 -9.70
C GLU A 143 -9.69 -3.93 -10.38
N ASP A 144 -9.61 -3.23 -11.51
CA ASP A 144 -10.74 -2.77 -12.36
C ASP A 144 -11.55 -3.92 -13.01
N ASP A 145 -11.51 -5.12 -12.42
CA ASP A 145 -12.20 -6.34 -12.85
C ASP A 145 -13.74 -6.19 -12.90
N ASP A 146 -14.27 -5.13 -12.30
CA ASP A 146 -15.71 -4.89 -12.17
C ASP A 146 -16.32 -4.11 -13.36
N ILE A 147 -15.54 -3.58 -14.30
CA ILE A 147 -16.08 -2.84 -15.48
C ILE A 147 -15.82 -3.61 -16.78
N ILE A 148 -16.74 -3.48 -17.76
CA ILE A 148 -16.57 -4.04 -19.11
C ILE A 148 -16.58 -2.87 -20.11
N GLU A 149 -15.40 -2.35 -20.45
CA GLU A 149 -15.26 -1.16 -21.31
C GLU A 149 -15.34 -1.41 -22.82
N CYS A 150 -14.91 -2.59 -23.28
CA CYS A 150 -14.70 -2.81 -24.71
C CYS A 150 -15.99 -3.09 -25.51
N VAL A 151 -17.17 -2.93 -24.89
CA VAL A 151 -18.48 -3.05 -25.54
C VAL A 151 -19.47 -2.05 -24.94
N ASP A 152 -20.26 -1.39 -25.79
CA ASP A 152 -21.23 -0.38 -25.41
C ASP A 152 -22.60 -0.64 -26.09
N PHE A 153 -23.69 -0.14 -25.51
CA PHE A 153 -25.04 -0.20 -26.06
C PHE A 153 -25.31 0.91 -27.06
N GLU A 154 -25.85 0.58 -28.24
CA GLU A 154 -26.40 1.60 -29.14
C GLU A 154 -27.75 2.11 -28.60
N TYR A 155 -27.74 3.27 -27.95
CA TYR A 155 -28.96 3.91 -27.47
C TYR A 155 -29.83 4.53 -28.58
N PRO A 156 -31.16 4.62 -28.38
CA PRO A 156 -31.89 4.22 -27.17
C PRO A 156 -32.38 2.77 -27.18
N ILE A 157 -32.35 2.12 -26.02
CA ILE A 157 -32.93 0.80 -25.78
C ILE A 157 -34.25 0.92 -25.01
N SER A 158 -35.04 -0.16 -24.92
CA SER A 158 -36.31 -0.10 -24.19
C SER A 158 -36.66 -1.37 -23.46
N PHE A 159 -37.26 -1.24 -22.28
CA PHE A 159 -37.71 -2.34 -21.44
C PHE A 159 -39.24 -2.37 -21.37
N SER A 160 -39.80 -3.57 -21.36
CA SER A 160 -41.19 -3.82 -20.99
C SER A 160 -41.26 -4.21 -19.52
N VAL A 161 -41.83 -3.33 -18.69
CA VAL A 161 -41.99 -3.53 -17.25
C VAL A 161 -43.42 -3.93 -16.95
N PHE A 162 -43.62 -5.12 -16.37
CA PHE A 162 -44.91 -5.58 -15.88
C PHE A 162 -44.98 -5.42 -14.36
N ASN A 163 -45.89 -4.58 -13.89
CA ASN A 163 -46.20 -4.45 -12.47
C ASN A 163 -47.38 -5.38 -12.12
N SER A 164 -47.13 -6.44 -11.35
CA SER A 164 -48.15 -7.44 -11.01
C SER A 164 -49.23 -6.94 -10.03
N GLU A 165 -48.95 -5.89 -9.23
CA GLU A 165 -49.94 -5.27 -8.34
C GLU A 165 -51.07 -4.59 -9.13
N PHE A 166 -50.71 -3.90 -10.22
CA PHE A 166 -51.64 -3.14 -11.05
C PHE A 166 -52.00 -3.83 -12.37
N SER A 167 -51.32 -4.93 -12.71
CA SER A 167 -51.43 -5.62 -14.00
C SER A 167 -51.26 -4.67 -15.18
N LEU A 168 -50.32 -3.74 -15.06
CA LEU A 168 -49.96 -2.75 -16.07
C LEU A 168 -48.63 -3.15 -16.72
N ILE A 169 -48.57 -3.02 -18.05
CA ILE A 169 -47.32 -3.09 -18.81
C ILE A 169 -46.97 -1.66 -19.19
N GLU A 170 -45.78 -1.24 -18.80
CA GLU A 170 -45.18 0.04 -19.15
C GLU A 170 -43.94 -0.22 -20.02
N THR A 171 -43.66 0.71 -20.94
CA THR A 171 -42.43 0.67 -21.73
C THR A 171 -41.56 1.82 -21.29
N ILE A 172 -40.38 1.50 -20.77
CA ILE A 172 -39.35 2.46 -20.37
C ILE A 172 -38.33 2.54 -21.51
N THR A 173 -37.86 3.75 -21.82
CA THR A 173 -36.81 3.99 -22.82
C THR A 173 -35.61 4.52 -22.06
N ILE A 174 -34.45 3.90 -22.32
CA ILE A 174 -33.15 4.25 -21.75
C ILE A 174 -32.34 4.91 -22.87
N GLU A 175 -31.63 5.98 -22.55
CA GLU A 175 -31.00 6.88 -23.54
C GLU A 175 -29.47 6.99 -23.39
N ASN A 176 -28.90 6.46 -22.30
CA ASN A 176 -27.47 6.44 -21.96
C ASN A 176 -27.19 5.39 -20.85
N ASP A 177 -25.90 5.16 -20.57
CA ASP A 177 -25.41 4.16 -19.61
C ASP A 177 -25.81 4.47 -18.17
N GLU A 178 -25.65 5.71 -17.69
CA GLU A 178 -26.13 6.14 -16.36
C GLU A 178 -27.59 5.72 -16.12
N ALA A 179 -28.48 5.98 -17.09
CA ALA A 179 -29.89 5.61 -16.95
C ALA A 179 -30.12 4.09 -17.06
N LEU A 180 -29.24 3.34 -17.73
CA LEU A 180 -29.31 1.89 -17.79
C LEU A 180 -28.84 1.27 -16.48
N TYR A 181 -27.68 1.70 -15.98
CA TYR A 181 -27.08 1.29 -14.73
C TYR A 181 -28.05 1.51 -13.56
N GLU A 182 -28.54 2.73 -13.36
CA GLU A 182 -29.54 3.07 -12.33
C GLU A 182 -30.82 2.24 -12.47
N PHE A 183 -31.22 1.91 -13.70
CA PHE A 183 -32.43 1.11 -13.95
C PHE A 183 -32.26 -0.35 -13.57
N ILE A 184 -31.06 -0.93 -13.78
CA ILE A 184 -30.73 -2.31 -13.40
C ILE A 184 -30.44 -2.42 -11.90
N ASP A 185 -29.69 -1.48 -11.32
CA ASP A 185 -29.40 -1.42 -9.87
C ASP A 185 -30.70 -1.23 -9.06
N GLY A 186 -31.60 -0.37 -9.53
CA GLY A 186 -32.91 -0.14 -8.91
C GLY A 186 -33.88 -1.33 -8.94
N LEU A 187 -33.50 -2.48 -9.48
CA LEU A 187 -34.28 -3.72 -9.40
C LEU A 187 -34.14 -4.33 -7.99
N GLU A 188 -35.12 -4.12 -7.12
CA GLU A 188 -35.15 -4.76 -5.78
C GLU A 188 -35.31 -6.30 -5.87
N GLU A 189 -34.66 -7.05 -4.97
CA GLU A 189 -34.89 -8.50 -4.74
C GLU A 189 -36.28 -8.83 -4.16
N ASP A 190 -37.17 -7.85 -3.98
CA ASP A 190 -38.43 -8.07 -3.27
C ASP A 190 -39.39 -8.98 -4.07
N ASP A 191 -40.07 -9.88 -3.35
CA ASP A 191 -41.06 -10.86 -3.85
C ASP A 191 -42.26 -10.22 -4.59
N ASN A 192 -42.28 -8.89 -4.70
CA ASN A 192 -43.30 -8.09 -5.36
C ASN A 192 -42.91 -7.73 -6.81
N ALA A 193 -43.28 -8.64 -7.70
CA ALA A 193 -44.15 -8.31 -8.83
C ALA A 193 -43.62 -7.49 -10.03
N LEU A 194 -42.41 -6.95 -10.01
CA LEU A 194 -41.81 -6.28 -11.18
C LEU A 194 -41.13 -7.33 -12.06
N ILE A 195 -41.74 -7.62 -13.22
CA ILE A 195 -41.13 -8.45 -14.25
C ILE A 195 -40.62 -7.50 -15.33
N VAL A 196 -39.30 -7.45 -15.51
CA VAL A 196 -38.63 -6.62 -16.49
C VAL A 196 -38.15 -7.51 -17.65
N SER A 197 -38.30 -7.02 -18.88
CA SER A 197 -37.87 -7.71 -20.09
C SER A 197 -37.36 -6.69 -21.10
N LEU A 198 -36.15 -6.93 -21.63
CA LEU A 198 -35.54 -6.09 -22.65
C LEU A 198 -36.24 -6.29 -24.00
N ASN A 199 -36.54 -5.20 -24.70
CA ASN A 199 -37.19 -5.27 -26.01
C ASN A 199 -36.13 -5.39 -27.11
N TYR A 200 -35.91 -6.61 -27.58
CA TYR A 200 -35.05 -6.90 -28.73
C TYR A 200 -35.64 -6.43 -30.09
N PRO A 201 -34.78 -6.19 -31.09
CA PRO A 201 -33.32 -6.30 -31.07
C PRO A 201 -32.63 -5.14 -30.34
N VAL A 202 -31.42 -5.41 -29.84
CA VAL A 202 -30.49 -4.42 -29.27
C VAL A 202 -29.19 -4.52 -30.05
N THR A 203 -28.54 -3.38 -30.29
CA THR A 203 -27.24 -3.33 -30.95
C THR A 203 -26.19 -3.07 -29.88
N LEU A 204 -25.09 -3.80 -29.92
CA LEU A 204 -23.86 -3.49 -29.20
C LEU A 204 -22.82 -2.93 -30.17
N ILE A 205 -21.96 -2.05 -29.69
CA ILE A 205 -20.83 -1.45 -30.40
C ILE A 205 -19.57 -1.91 -29.66
N TYR A 206 -18.64 -2.56 -30.36
CA TYR A 206 -17.36 -2.97 -29.78
C TYR A 206 -16.32 -1.84 -29.87
N ALA A 207 -15.27 -1.88 -29.05
CA ALA A 207 -14.18 -0.89 -29.04
C ALA A 207 -13.58 -0.64 -30.44
N ASN A 208 -13.46 -1.69 -31.26
CA ASN A 208 -12.98 -1.59 -32.65
C ASN A 208 -13.94 -0.89 -33.64
N GLY A 209 -15.11 -0.43 -33.17
CA GLY A 209 -16.15 0.24 -33.94
C GLY A 209 -17.04 -0.68 -34.78
N GLU A 210 -16.87 -2.00 -34.69
CA GLU A 210 -17.84 -2.96 -35.23
C GLU A 210 -19.11 -2.99 -34.36
N SER A 211 -20.23 -3.43 -34.94
CA SER A 211 -21.50 -3.54 -34.22
C SER A 211 -22.19 -4.88 -34.47
N ILE A 212 -22.84 -5.39 -33.43
CA ILE A 212 -23.58 -6.64 -33.46
C ILE A 212 -25.03 -6.41 -33.01
N GLU A 213 -25.98 -6.99 -33.75
CA GLU A 213 -27.40 -6.97 -33.38
C GLU A 213 -27.77 -8.28 -32.67
N VAL A 214 -28.14 -8.21 -31.40
CA VAL A 214 -28.57 -9.35 -30.58
C VAL A 214 -30.09 -9.39 -30.45
N ASN A 215 -30.66 -10.60 -30.36
CA ASN A 215 -32.11 -10.80 -30.42
C ASN A 215 -32.71 -11.56 -29.22
N SER A 216 -31.91 -11.88 -28.20
CA SER A 216 -32.34 -12.57 -26.98
C SER A 216 -31.36 -12.33 -25.84
N ASN A 217 -31.79 -12.56 -24.60
CA ASN A 217 -30.93 -12.51 -23.42
C ASN A 217 -29.68 -13.41 -23.54
N GLU A 218 -29.81 -14.60 -24.16
CA GLU A 218 -28.69 -15.53 -24.38
C GLU A 218 -27.68 -14.98 -25.40
N GLU A 219 -28.17 -14.37 -26.49
CA GLU A 219 -27.28 -13.73 -27.49
C GLU A 219 -26.62 -12.47 -26.92
N LEU A 220 -27.31 -11.72 -26.04
CA LEU A 220 -26.76 -10.54 -25.37
C LEU A 220 -25.65 -10.93 -24.39
N ALA A 221 -25.90 -11.88 -23.49
CA ALA A 221 -24.88 -12.38 -22.55
C ALA A 221 -23.65 -12.89 -23.30
N GLN A 222 -23.83 -13.72 -24.33
CA GLN A 222 -22.71 -14.25 -25.13
C GLN A 222 -21.93 -13.16 -25.86
N ALA A 223 -22.59 -12.08 -26.29
CA ALA A 223 -21.92 -11.00 -27.00
C ALA A 223 -21.12 -10.09 -26.05
N ILE A 224 -21.59 -9.90 -24.82
CA ILE A 224 -20.87 -9.17 -23.76
C ILE A 224 -19.73 -10.04 -23.21
N GLU A 225 -19.97 -11.29 -22.81
CA GLU A 225 -18.92 -12.20 -22.31
C GLU A 225 -17.80 -12.43 -23.33
N ALA A 226 -18.13 -12.44 -24.63
CA ALA A 226 -17.12 -12.55 -25.68
C ALA A 226 -16.31 -11.26 -25.85
N ALA A 227 -16.90 -10.10 -25.55
CA ALA A 227 -16.16 -8.85 -25.51
C ALA A 227 -15.33 -8.77 -24.25
N GLU A 228 -15.87 -9.12 -23.09
CA GLU A 228 -15.15 -9.14 -21.80
C GLU A 228 -13.83 -9.90 -21.85
N GLY A 229 -13.78 -11.06 -22.53
CA GLY A 229 -12.52 -11.78 -22.74
C GLY A 229 -11.51 -11.07 -23.66
N ASP A 230 -11.98 -10.12 -24.46
CA ASP A 230 -11.19 -9.18 -25.27
C ASP A 230 -11.02 -7.81 -24.56
N CYS A 231 -11.67 -7.58 -23.39
CA CYS A 231 -11.65 -6.33 -22.61
C CYS A 231 -10.62 -6.35 -21.49
N VAL A 232 -10.18 -7.53 -21.05
CA VAL A 232 -8.99 -7.62 -20.21
C VAL A 232 -7.89 -6.98 -21.04
N ASP A 233 -7.12 -6.10 -20.41
CA ASP A 233 -5.78 -5.76 -20.83
C ASP A 233 -4.96 -7.05 -20.90
N ASN A 234 -5.25 -7.88 -21.88
CA ASN A 234 -4.27 -8.77 -22.44
C ASN A 234 -3.42 -7.82 -23.27
N SER A 235 -2.32 -7.36 -22.68
CA SER A 235 -1.01 -7.91 -23.05
C SER A 235 -1.12 -8.48 -24.46
N TYR A 236 -0.77 -7.68 -25.46
CA TYR A 236 -0.58 -8.11 -26.85
C TYR A 236 -1.09 -9.53 -27.13
N GLU A 237 -2.27 -9.76 -27.73
CA GLU A 237 -2.61 -11.13 -28.13
C GLU A 237 -1.40 -11.70 -28.90
N CYS A 238 -0.66 -12.67 -28.31
CA CYS A 238 0.59 -13.21 -28.85
C CYS A 238 0.32 -14.01 -30.12
N ASN A 239 -0.13 -13.31 -31.15
CA ASN A 239 -0.53 -13.87 -32.41
C ASN A 239 0.71 -14.01 -33.28
N GLU A 240 0.64 -14.92 -34.25
CA GLU A 240 1.80 -15.30 -35.04
C GLU A 240 2.35 -14.15 -35.90
N GLU A 241 1.54 -13.13 -36.22
CA GLU A 241 1.99 -11.99 -37.05
C GLU A 241 2.76 -10.99 -36.18
N ASP A 242 2.23 -10.62 -35.01
CA ASP A 242 2.82 -9.61 -34.14
C ASP A 242 4.11 -10.13 -33.48
N ILE A 243 4.10 -11.35 -32.93
CA ILE A 243 5.32 -11.96 -32.36
C ILE A 243 6.40 -12.19 -33.43
N ALA A 244 6.02 -12.43 -34.69
CA ALA A 244 7.01 -12.59 -35.75
C ALA A 244 7.71 -11.28 -36.11
N ASP A 245 6.98 -10.16 -36.04
CA ASP A 245 7.52 -8.82 -36.28
C ASP A 245 8.34 -8.34 -35.06
N LEU A 246 7.85 -8.61 -33.84
CA LEU A 246 8.50 -8.30 -32.56
C LEU A 246 9.85 -9.02 -32.39
N LEU A 247 9.90 -10.34 -32.57
CA LEU A 247 11.15 -11.12 -32.40
C LEU A 247 12.29 -10.63 -33.30
N VAL A 248 11.98 -10.09 -34.49
CA VAL A 248 12.99 -9.64 -35.45
C VAL A 248 13.31 -8.14 -35.35
N GLU A 249 12.65 -7.43 -34.43
CA GLU A 249 12.85 -6.00 -34.20
C GLU A 249 14.25 -5.74 -33.65
N CYS A 250 14.61 -6.44 -32.56
CA CYS A 250 15.84 -6.23 -31.81
C CYS A 250 16.45 -7.54 -31.25
N PRO A 251 17.73 -7.53 -30.81
CA PRO A 251 18.29 -8.53 -29.90
C PRO A 251 17.45 -8.72 -28.64
N TRP A 252 17.59 -9.88 -27.99
CA TRP A 252 16.91 -10.19 -26.73
C TRP A 252 17.91 -10.76 -25.72
N ASP A 253 17.86 -10.27 -24.49
CA ASP A 253 18.53 -10.88 -23.34
C ASP A 253 17.76 -12.11 -22.86
N ILE A 254 18.43 -12.99 -22.12
CA ILE A 254 17.90 -14.29 -21.74
C ILE A 254 18.04 -14.46 -20.24
N GLU A 255 16.92 -14.39 -19.54
CA GLU A 255 16.86 -14.64 -18.11
C GLU A 255 16.34 -16.04 -17.82
N ASP A 256 16.97 -16.71 -16.85
CA ASP A 256 16.50 -17.98 -16.32
C ASP A 256 16.72 -18.04 -14.81
N GLU A 257 16.02 -18.93 -14.10
CA GLU A 257 16.07 -19.01 -12.62
C GLU A 257 17.49 -19.16 -12.00
N ASN A 258 18.54 -19.41 -12.81
CA ASN A 258 19.91 -19.64 -12.32
C ASN A 258 20.94 -18.69 -12.93
N ASP A 259 20.51 -17.67 -13.68
CA ASP A 259 21.35 -16.71 -14.39
C ASP A 259 22.40 -17.40 -15.28
N ASP A 260 22.09 -18.59 -15.81
CA ASP A 260 23.00 -19.40 -16.63
C ASP A 260 23.25 -18.73 -18.00
N PHE A 261 22.39 -17.78 -18.40
CA PHE A 261 22.39 -17.11 -19.70
C PHE A 261 22.55 -15.58 -19.68
N GLU A 262 22.71 -14.95 -18.51
CA GLU A 262 22.83 -13.50 -18.27
C GLU A 262 23.77 -12.74 -19.25
N ILE A 263 24.83 -13.38 -19.75
CA ILE A 263 25.79 -12.75 -20.68
C ILE A 263 25.49 -13.01 -22.17
N TYR A 264 24.37 -13.66 -22.49
CA TYR A 264 24.03 -14.13 -23.83
C TYR A 264 22.76 -13.47 -24.38
N GLN A 265 22.88 -12.95 -25.60
CA GLN A 265 21.75 -12.39 -26.35
C GLN A 265 21.35 -13.28 -27.51
N ILE A 266 20.06 -13.36 -27.81
CA ILE A 266 19.50 -14.00 -29.01
C ILE A 266 19.01 -12.97 -30.02
N ILE A 267 19.42 -13.12 -31.28
CA ILE A 267 19.03 -12.27 -32.40
C ILE A 267 18.25 -13.13 -33.38
N PHE A 268 17.00 -12.76 -33.68
CA PHE A 268 16.17 -13.44 -34.66
C PHE A 268 16.19 -12.71 -36.01
N ASP A 269 16.48 -13.43 -37.10
CA ASP A 269 16.47 -12.86 -38.45
C ASP A 269 15.14 -13.17 -39.17
N GLU A 270 14.65 -12.22 -39.99
CA GLU A 270 13.46 -12.38 -40.87
C GLU A 270 13.49 -13.65 -41.75
N ASP A 271 14.67 -14.22 -42.03
CA ASP A 271 14.81 -15.42 -42.87
C ASP A 271 14.63 -16.74 -42.09
N GLY A 272 14.31 -16.66 -40.80
CA GLY A 272 14.11 -17.79 -39.87
C GLY A 272 15.40 -18.34 -39.30
N SER A 273 16.54 -17.66 -39.49
CA SER A 273 17.77 -17.96 -38.76
C SER A 273 17.85 -17.18 -37.45
N LEU A 274 18.59 -17.70 -36.49
CA LEU A 274 18.89 -16.98 -35.25
C LEU A 274 20.38 -17.07 -34.94
N ALA A 275 20.87 -16.12 -34.15
CA ALA A 275 22.24 -16.03 -33.68
C ALA A 275 22.25 -15.76 -32.18
N ILE A 276 22.99 -16.55 -31.40
CA ILE A 276 23.23 -16.27 -29.98
C ILE A 276 24.66 -15.72 -29.83
N THR A 277 24.80 -14.56 -29.20
CA THR A 277 26.06 -13.83 -28.99
C THR A 277 26.39 -13.69 -27.50
N GLU A 278 27.65 -13.39 -27.18
CA GLU A 278 28.13 -13.09 -25.82
C GLU A 278 28.77 -11.69 -25.91
N GLY A 279 28.05 -10.65 -25.51
CA GLY A 279 28.37 -9.26 -25.86
C GLY A 279 28.74 -9.06 -27.35
N GLU A 280 29.73 -8.20 -27.64
CA GLU A 280 30.24 -7.89 -29.00
C GLU A 280 31.07 -9.02 -29.67
N ALA A 281 30.71 -10.30 -29.48
CA ALA A 281 31.48 -11.44 -29.97
C ALA A 281 31.33 -11.70 -31.49
N THR A 282 32.45 -11.64 -32.22
CA THR A 282 32.55 -11.96 -33.67
C THR A 282 32.26 -13.43 -34.09
N SER A 283 31.68 -14.27 -33.23
CA SER A 283 31.41 -15.69 -33.53
C SER A 283 30.12 -16.18 -32.86
N ALA A 284 28.98 -15.78 -33.42
CA ALA A 284 27.66 -16.22 -32.95
C ALA A 284 27.45 -17.74 -33.05
N ILE A 285 26.71 -18.27 -32.07
CA ILE A 285 26.12 -19.62 -32.10
C ILE A 285 24.90 -19.53 -33.00
N GLY A 286 24.99 -20.14 -34.19
CA GLY A 286 23.87 -20.12 -35.14
C GLY A 286 22.79 -21.15 -34.81
N GLY A 287 21.56 -20.83 -35.21
CA GLY A 287 20.37 -21.67 -35.08
C GLY A 287 19.29 -21.34 -36.13
N SER A 288 18.08 -21.83 -35.90
CA SER A 288 16.88 -21.47 -36.68
C SER A 288 15.66 -21.44 -35.77
N TRP A 289 14.79 -20.46 -35.99
CA TRP A 289 13.55 -20.29 -35.25
C TRP A 289 12.33 -20.44 -36.17
N SER A 290 11.18 -20.72 -35.58
CA SER A 290 9.89 -20.72 -36.26
C SER A 290 8.75 -20.66 -35.26
N LEU A 291 7.69 -19.94 -35.59
CA LEU A 291 6.45 -19.93 -34.83
C LEU A 291 5.46 -20.99 -35.34
N SER A 292 4.63 -21.50 -34.44
CA SER A 292 3.46 -22.29 -34.84
C SER A 292 2.32 -22.22 -33.83
N SER A 293 1.12 -21.92 -34.29
CA SER A 293 -0.08 -21.94 -33.44
C SER A 293 -0.54 -23.38 -33.12
N THR A 294 -0.88 -23.64 -31.86
CA THR A 294 -1.49 -24.89 -31.41
C THR A 294 -2.83 -24.64 -30.69
N SER A 295 -3.47 -25.67 -30.17
CA SER A 295 -4.66 -25.50 -29.31
C SER A 295 -4.32 -25.08 -27.87
N GLU A 296 -3.03 -25.03 -27.53
CA GLU A 296 -2.54 -24.69 -26.19
C GLU A 296 -1.86 -23.31 -26.15
N GLY A 297 -1.73 -22.63 -27.30
CA GLY A 297 -1.07 -21.31 -27.44
C GLY A 297 -0.10 -21.25 -28.64
N LEU A 298 0.65 -20.16 -28.76
CA LEU A 298 1.69 -19.96 -29.76
C LEU A 298 2.99 -20.63 -29.31
N ILE A 299 3.64 -21.36 -30.23
CA ILE A 299 4.88 -22.09 -29.94
C ILE A 299 6.06 -21.42 -30.66
N LEU A 300 7.08 -21.01 -29.90
CA LEU A 300 8.40 -20.64 -30.41
C LEU A 300 9.31 -21.89 -30.47
N ASN A 301 9.73 -22.27 -31.67
CA ASN A 301 10.53 -23.47 -31.87
C ASN A 301 11.97 -23.14 -32.28
N LEU A 302 12.93 -23.39 -31.39
CA LEU A 302 14.36 -23.16 -31.58
C LEU A 302 15.08 -24.46 -31.98
N THR A 303 15.69 -24.48 -33.16
CA THR A 303 16.27 -25.70 -33.75
C THR A 303 17.65 -25.48 -34.38
N ASP A 304 18.35 -26.59 -34.60
CA ASP A 304 19.65 -26.63 -35.26
C ASP A 304 20.71 -25.73 -34.58
N LEU A 305 20.58 -25.49 -33.26
CA LEU A 305 21.51 -24.69 -32.49
C LEU A 305 22.89 -25.35 -32.47
N THR A 306 23.92 -24.58 -32.78
CA THR A 306 25.30 -25.08 -32.84
C THR A 306 25.92 -25.32 -31.46
N ALA A 307 25.33 -24.73 -30.41
CA ALA A 307 25.56 -24.93 -28.98
C ALA A 307 24.21 -24.72 -28.23
N PHE A 308 24.13 -25.04 -26.94
CA PHE A 308 22.89 -24.90 -26.12
C PHE A 308 21.64 -25.63 -26.65
N GLN A 309 21.78 -26.57 -27.59
CA GLN A 309 20.65 -27.31 -28.16
C GLN A 309 19.87 -28.14 -27.14
N ASP A 310 20.53 -28.63 -26.09
CA ASP A 310 19.87 -29.39 -25.03
C ASP A 310 19.21 -28.45 -23.98
N ASP A 311 19.63 -27.18 -23.94
CA ASP A 311 19.22 -26.18 -22.96
C ASP A 311 18.12 -25.28 -23.56
N LEU A 312 18.45 -24.46 -24.57
CA LEU A 312 17.52 -23.54 -25.25
C LEU A 312 16.75 -24.18 -26.42
N GLY A 313 17.26 -25.26 -27.01
CA GLY A 313 16.66 -25.79 -28.25
C GLY A 313 15.43 -26.68 -28.02
N GLY A 314 14.29 -26.36 -28.63
CA GLY A 314 13.04 -27.13 -28.52
C GLY A 314 11.81 -26.32 -28.90
N GLU A 315 10.62 -26.87 -28.63
CA GLU A 315 9.33 -26.19 -28.74
C GLU A 315 9.01 -25.56 -27.38
N TRP A 316 8.89 -24.24 -27.33
CA TRP A 316 8.54 -23.43 -26.15
C TRP A 316 7.16 -22.83 -26.34
N LEU A 317 6.34 -22.83 -25.29
CA LEU A 317 5.04 -22.18 -25.27
C LEU A 317 5.23 -20.76 -24.79
N ILE A 318 4.78 -19.78 -25.58
CA ILE A 318 4.70 -18.38 -25.15
C ILE A 318 3.48 -18.28 -24.23
N VAL A 319 3.69 -17.87 -22.99
CA VAL A 319 2.64 -17.76 -21.96
C VAL A 319 2.29 -16.31 -21.65
N GLU A 320 3.23 -15.41 -21.86
CA GLU A 320 3.11 -13.96 -21.69
C GLU A 320 3.89 -13.28 -22.82
N CYS A 321 3.41 -12.13 -23.28
CA CYS A 321 4.13 -11.28 -24.21
C CYS A 321 3.64 -9.84 -24.09
N ASP A 322 4.60 -8.93 -24.03
CA ASP A 322 4.42 -7.49 -24.05
C ASP A 322 5.27 -6.86 -25.16
N ASP A 323 5.41 -5.54 -25.16
CA ASP A 323 6.14 -4.78 -26.18
C ASP A 323 7.66 -5.08 -26.16
N ASP A 324 8.21 -5.45 -25.01
CA ASP A 324 9.63 -5.67 -24.76
C ASP A 324 9.94 -6.94 -23.98
N GLU A 325 8.94 -7.63 -23.42
CA GLU A 325 9.11 -8.87 -22.66
C GLU A 325 8.36 -10.06 -23.29
N ILE A 326 8.96 -11.26 -23.26
CA ILE A 326 8.30 -12.51 -23.65
C ILE A 326 8.69 -13.66 -22.70
N GLU A 327 7.71 -14.17 -21.96
CA GLU A 327 7.88 -15.38 -21.13
C GLU A 327 7.60 -16.67 -21.94
N ILE A 328 8.57 -17.60 -21.93
CA ILE A 328 8.51 -18.87 -22.67
C ILE A 328 8.75 -20.11 -21.78
N VAL A 329 7.80 -21.03 -21.79
CA VAL A 329 7.86 -22.24 -20.94
C VAL A 329 8.04 -23.54 -21.73
N ARG A 330 8.83 -24.46 -21.16
CA ARG A 330 8.99 -25.83 -21.70
C ARG A 330 9.21 -26.87 -20.61
N GLY A 331 8.10 -27.40 -20.11
CA GLY A 331 8.11 -28.48 -19.12
C GLY A 331 8.24 -27.93 -17.72
N ASP A 332 9.42 -28.08 -17.11
CA ASP A 332 9.76 -27.47 -15.80
C ASP A 332 10.79 -26.34 -15.98
N TYR A 333 10.96 -25.84 -17.22
CA TYR A 333 11.89 -24.76 -17.55
C TYR A 333 11.09 -23.53 -17.91
N ASP A 334 11.52 -22.42 -17.33
CA ASP A 334 11.04 -21.07 -17.59
C ASP A 334 12.18 -20.21 -18.10
N ILE A 335 11.88 -19.31 -19.04
CA ILE A 335 12.82 -18.36 -19.63
C ILE A 335 12.04 -17.10 -19.95
N GLU A 336 12.58 -15.97 -19.52
CA GLU A 336 12.12 -14.65 -19.86
C GLU A 336 13.08 -14.06 -20.92
N LEU A 337 12.51 -13.45 -21.94
CA LEU A 337 13.24 -12.77 -23.00
C LEU A 337 12.89 -11.29 -22.94
N GLU A 338 13.89 -10.46 -22.66
CA GLU A 338 13.76 -9.00 -22.62
C GLU A 338 14.42 -8.38 -23.85
N GLN A 339 13.80 -7.39 -24.48
CA GLN A 339 14.22 -6.83 -25.75
C GLN A 339 15.33 -5.76 -25.58
N ASP A 340 16.50 -5.98 -26.18
CA ASP A 340 17.61 -5.00 -26.24
C ASP A 340 17.71 -4.35 -27.64
N CYS A 341 17.06 -3.19 -27.81
CA CYS A 341 17.08 -2.41 -29.04
C CYS A 341 18.27 -1.45 -29.19
N GLU A 342 19.39 -1.94 -29.75
CA GLU A 342 20.58 -1.15 -30.10
C GLU A 342 21.08 -0.21 -28.97
N GLY A 343 21.52 -0.76 -27.83
CA GLY A 343 22.41 -0.03 -26.93
C GLY A 343 21.83 1.30 -26.45
N ASP A 344 20.55 1.28 -26.10
CA ASP A 344 20.04 2.28 -25.20
C ASP A 344 20.70 1.99 -23.86
N LEU A 345 21.67 2.81 -23.52
CA LEU A 345 22.31 2.81 -22.22
C LEU A 345 21.30 3.19 -21.11
N GLY A 346 20.00 3.18 -21.36
CA GLY A 346 19.03 4.00 -20.63
C GLY A 346 19.35 5.51 -20.64
N CYS A 347 20.43 5.94 -21.31
CA CYS A 347 21.05 7.23 -21.07
C CYS A 347 21.97 7.70 -22.23
N SER A 348 21.85 8.97 -22.60
CA SER A 348 22.62 9.64 -23.64
C SER A 348 23.94 10.24 -23.11
N VAL A 349 24.76 10.79 -24.01
CA VAL A 349 25.95 11.58 -23.60
C VAL A 349 25.58 12.80 -22.74
N VAL A 350 24.36 13.32 -22.90
CA VAL A 350 23.87 14.43 -22.08
C VAL A 350 23.65 13.91 -20.67
N ASP A 351 22.92 12.81 -20.54
CA ASP A 351 22.49 12.20 -19.28
C ASP A 351 23.70 11.75 -18.47
N ILE A 352 24.63 11.00 -19.07
CA ILE A 352 25.92 10.61 -18.45
C ILE A 352 26.71 11.84 -17.99
N ASN A 353 26.66 12.94 -18.74
CA ASN A 353 27.40 14.15 -18.35
C ASN A 353 26.73 14.90 -17.19
N GLU A 354 25.43 14.69 -16.95
CA GLU A 354 24.69 15.19 -15.81
C GLU A 354 25.05 14.34 -14.57
N VAL A 355 24.83 13.02 -14.59
CA VAL A 355 25.11 12.12 -13.44
C VAL A 355 26.59 12.03 -13.05
N LEU A 356 27.54 12.08 -14.00
CA LEU A 356 28.98 12.04 -13.67
C LEU A 356 29.40 13.17 -12.71
N GLY A 357 28.68 14.28 -12.71
CA GLY A 357 29.01 15.47 -11.93
C GLY A 357 28.35 15.56 -10.55
N GLU A 358 27.46 14.62 -10.20
CA GLU A 358 26.60 14.71 -9.03
C GLU A 358 27.32 14.25 -7.76
N CYS A 359 27.83 13.01 -7.78
CA CYS A 359 28.43 12.35 -6.63
C CYS A 359 29.79 11.71 -6.98
N PRO A 360 30.61 11.34 -5.99
CA PRO A 360 31.74 10.45 -6.21
C PRO A 360 31.30 9.07 -6.70
N TRP A 361 32.20 8.42 -7.42
CA TRP A 361 32.01 7.07 -7.93
C TRP A 361 33.04 6.12 -7.30
N GLU A 362 32.58 5.04 -6.67
CA GLU A 362 33.44 3.91 -6.31
C GLU A 362 33.90 3.19 -7.58
N LEU A 363 35.20 2.95 -7.71
CA LEU A 363 35.79 2.37 -8.91
C LEU A 363 36.24 0.92 -8.68
N GLU A 364 35.59 -0.01 -9.37
CA GLU A 364 36.03 -1.41 -9.51
C GLU A 364 36.58 -1.70 -10.92
N THR A 365 37.58 -2.59 -11.02
CA THR A 365 38.19 -2.98 -12.32
C THR A 365 39.12 -4.19 -12.19
N ASN A 366 39.23 -4.99 -13.25
CA ASN A 366 40.21 -6.07 -13.32
C ASN A 366 41.66 -5.65 -13.62
N LEU A 367 41.94 -4.35 -13.82
CA LEU A 367 43.28 -3.85 -14.19
C LEU A 367 44.18 -3.48 -13.01
N ILE A 368 43.60 -3.17 -11.86
CA ILE A 368 44.30 -2.78 -10.63
C ILE A 368 43.73 -3.53 -9.42
N ASP A 369 44.45 -3.48 -8.30
CA ASP A 369 44.00 -4.13 -7.06
C ASP A 369 43.11 -3.15 -6.30
N THR A 370 41.80 -3.38 -6.32
CA THR A 370 40.74 -2.58 -5.69
C THR A 370 40.42 -3.04 -4.26
N THR A 371 41.27 -3.85 -3.63
CA THR A 371 41.09 -4.25 -2.20
C THR A 371 41.13 -3.07 -1.21
N VAL A 372 41.46 -1.87 -1.69
CA VAL A 372 41.20 -0.60 -1.03
C VAL A 372 40.29 0.17 -1.97
N GLN A 373 39.10 0.54 -1.50
CA GLN A 373 38.11 1.29 -2.27
C GLN A 373 38.72 2.59 -2.81
N ILE A 374 38.37 2.93 -4.05
CA ILE A 374 38.90 4.09 -4.76
C ILE A 374 37.72 4.94 -5.23
N TYR A 375 37.53 6.08 -4.60
CA TYR A 375 36.51 7.04 -5.01
C TYR A 375 37.10 8.06 -6.01
N VAL A 376 36.44 8.24 -7.15
CA VAL A 376 36.78 9.22 -8.18
C VAL A 376 35.66 10.22 -8.39
N TYR A 377 36.03 11.48 -8.63
CA TYR A 377 35.06 12.55 -8.91
C TYR A 377 35.27 13.05 -10.34
N PHE A 378 34.19 13.14 -11.11
CA PHE A 378 34.20 13.74 -12.43
C PHE A 378 33.63 15.15 -12.33
N THR A 379 34.33 16.12 -12.91
CA THR A 379 33.86 17.52 -12.88
C THR A 379 33.31 17.92 -14.25
N PRO A 380 32.30 18.80 -14.33
CA PRO A 380 31.74 19.29 -15.59
C PRO A 380 32.75 19.97 -16.55
N ASN A 381 33.95 20.28 -16.06
CA ASN A 381 35.04 20.83 -16.87
C ASN A 381 35.99 19.75 -17.46
N GLY A 382 35.62 18.47 -17.38
CA GLY A 382 36.41 17.34 -17.90
C GLY A 382 37.61 16.97 -17.05
N GLN A 383 37.59 17.25 -15.74
CA GLN A 383 38.67 16.87 -14.81
C GLN A 383 38.25 15.66 -13.99
N VAL A 384 39.21 14.79 -13.66
CA VAL A 384 39.02 13.68 -12.73
C VAL A 384 39.83 13.95 -11.45
N LEU A 385 39.19 13.85 -10.29
CA LEU A 385 39.77 14.06 -8.96
C LEU A 385 39.70 12.77 -8.13
N ILE A 386 40.49 12.69 -7.06
CA ILE A 386 40.45 11.64 -6.02
C ILE A 386 40.48 12.32 -4.66
N ASP A 387 39.70 11.81 -3.70
CA ASP A 387 39.84 12.20 -2.29
C ASP A 387 41.14 11.60 -1.69
N ASN A 388 41.87 12.43 -0.95
CA ASN A 388 43.09 12.01 -0.25
C ASN A 388 42.80 11.44 1.15
N ASN A 389 41.54 11.17 1.49
CA ASN A 389 41.05 10.73 2.81
C ASN A 389 41.45 11.71 3.94
N ASP A 390 41.65 12.99 3.58
CA ASP A 390 41.94 14.09 4.50
C ASP A 390 41.02 15.30 4.25
N GLY A 391 39.92 15.08 3.53
CA GLY A 391 38.97 16.10 3.10
C GLY A 391 39.55 17.01 2.01
N THR A 392 40.51 16.53 1.22
CA THR A 392 41.07 17.27 0.09
C THR A 392 41.06 16.45 -1.17
N GLU A 393 40.66 17.08 -2.27
CA GLU A 393 40.69 16.45 -3.60
C GLU A 393 41.99 16.78 -4.34
N THR A 394 42.54 15.78 -5.02
CA THR A 394 43.68 15.98 -5.93
C THR A 394 43.25 15.68 -7.36
N GLN A 395 43.49 16.63 -8.27
CA GLN A 395 43.31 16.37 -9.70
C GLN A 395 44.31 15.32 -10.19
N ILE A 396 43.77 14.20 -10.68
CA ILE A 396 44.54 13.07 -11.19
C ILE A 396 44.46 12.92 -12.70
N GLY A 397 43.52 13.56 -13.38
CA GLY A 397 43.38 13.38 -14.82
C GLY A 397 42.36 14.28 -15.50
N THR A 398 42.00 13.86 -16.71
CA THR A 398 40.89 14.40 -17.50
C THR A 398 40.11 13.27 -18.13
N TYR A 399 38.84 13.51 -18.41
CA TYR A 399 37.97 12.64 -19.21
C TYR A 399 37.34 13.43 -20.37
N GLU A 400 36.91 12.74 -21.42
CA GLU A 400 36.15 13.30 -22.54
C GLU A 400 35.15 12.26 -23.03
N LEU A 401 33.85 12.61 -23.06
CA LEU A 401 32.80 11.78 -23.64
C LEU A 401 32.76 11.95 -25.16
N MET A 402 32.48 10.88 -25.90
CA MET A 402 32.41 10.89 -27.36
C MET A 402 31.47 9.82 -27.92
N LEU A 403 30.84 10.14 -29.04
CA LEU A 403 30.05 9.19 -29.82
C LEU A 403 30.87 8.61 -30.97
N ILE A 404 30.92 7.29 -31.07
CA ILE A 404 31.58 6.58 -32.17
C ILE A 404 30.63 5.53 -32.73
N ALA A 405 30.14 5.77 -33.95
CA ALA A 405 29.28 4.83 -34.69
C ALA A 405 27.89 4.54 -34.10
N GLY A 406 27.52 5.12 -32.97
CA GLY A 406 26.24 4.95 -32.29
C GLY A 406 26.48 5.00 -30.80
N ASP A 407 27.49 4.24 -30.36
CA ASP A 407 27.82 4.01 -28.96
C ASP A 407 28.54 5.20 -28.28
N VAL A 408 28.33 5.28 -26.95
CA VAL A 408 28.96 6.25 -26.05
C VAL A 408 30.30 5.70 -25.53
N PHE A 409 31.31 6.56 -25.55
CA PHE A 409 32.63 6.25 -25.02
C PHE A 409 33.11 7.35 -24.06
N ILE A 410 33.82 6.95 -23.02
CA ILE A 410 34.64 7.84 -22.18
C ILE A 410 36.13 7.63 -22.48
N GLU A 411 36.85 8.71 -22.82
CA GLU A 411 38.31 8.70 -22.95
C GLU A 411 38.98 9.19 -21.66
N LEU A 412 39.61 8.27 -20.92
CA LEU A 412 40.31 8.57 -19.67
C LEU A 412 41.79 8.90 -19.89
N ASN A 413 42.26 9.96 -19.25
CA ASN A 413 43.67 10.36 -19.22
C ASN A 413 44.10 10.72 -17.79
N LEU A 414 44.37 9.68 -17.01
CA LEU A 414 44.73 9.71 -15.61
C LEU A 414 46.25 9.64 -15.40
N GLN A 415 46.68 10.08 -14.22
CA GLN A 415 48.07 10.10 -13.75
C GLN A 415 48.23 9.14 -12.57
N GLN A 416 49.47 9.02 -12.09
CA GLN A 416 49.81 8.19 -10.92
C GLN A 416 49.49 6.70 -11.15
N ASP A 417 48.99 6.03 -10.11
CA ASP A 417 48.77 4.59 -10.10
C ASP A 417 47.54 4.16 -10.94
N LEU A 418 46.67 5.10 -11.34
CA LEU A 418 45.53 4.86 -12.24
C LEU A 418 45.84 4.98 -13.74
N SER A 419 47.09 5.26 -14.11
CA SER A 419 47.46 5.42 -15.53
C SER A 419 47.29 4.16 -16.40
N SER A 420 47.03 2.99 -15.79
CA SER A 420 46.62 1.76 -16.46
C SER A 420 45.21 1.82 -17.04
N LEU A 421 44.35 2.69 -16.52
CA LEU A 421 42.96 2.89 -16.97
C LEU A 421 42.88 3.87 -18.16
N ASN A 422 44.01 4.43 -18.60
CA ASN A 422 43.99 5.39 -19.70
C ASN A 422 43.65 4.73 -21.03
N GLY A 423 42.69 5.29 -21.75
CA GLY A 423 42.20 4.74 -23.00
C GLY A 423 40.78 5.18 -23.28
N GLN A 424 40.23 4.64 -24.36
CA GLN A 424 38.81 4.77 -24.68
C GLN A 424 38.09 3.55 -24.12
N TRP A 425 37.03 3.80 -23.38
CA TRP A 425 36.14 2.79 -22.82
C TRP A 425 34.76 3.00 -23.39
N GLN A 426 34.15 1.94 -23.90
CA GLN A 426 32.75 1.96 -24.30
C GLN A 426 31.92 1.84 -23.03
N ILE A 427 30.92 2.71 -22.85
CA ILE A 427 29.91 2.52 -21.80
C ILE A 427 28.91 1.54 -22.40
N VAL A 428 28.62 0.46 -21.69
CA VAL A 428 27.72 -0.62 -22.16
C VAL A 428 26.54 -0.87 -21.24
N GLU A 429 26.52 -0.22 -20.08
CA GLU A 429 25.43 -0.24 -19.10
C GLU A 429 25.45 1.13 -18.41
N CYS A 430 24.29 1.68 -18.15
CA CYS A 430 24.12 2.93 -17.46
C CYS A 430 22.76 2.94 -16.78
N GLU A 431 22.82 2.88 -15.47
CA GLU A 431 21.70 3.02 -14.56
C GLU A 431 21.88 4.35 -13.81
N ASP A 432 20.89 4.73 -13.00
CA ASP A 432 20.92 6.00 -12.26
C ASP A 432 22.17 6.12 -11.36
N ASP A 433 22.62 5.01 -10.78
CA ASP A 433 23.76 4.91 -9.86
C ASP A 433 24.91 4.00 -10.36
N GLU A 434 24.79 3.30 -11.49
CA GLU A 434 25.86 2.44 -12.00
C GLU A 434 26.28 2.75 -13.45
N LEU A 435 27.58 2.71 -13.72
CA LEU A 435 28.12 2.70 -15.09
C LEU A 435 29.08 1.52 -15.29
N TYR A 436 28.78 0.68 -16.29
CA TYR A 436 29.67 -0.39 -16.72
C TYR A 436 30.42 -0.03 -18.02
N LEU A 437 31.75 -0.13 -17.97
CA LEU A 437 32.63 0.33 -19.05
C LEU A 437 33.59 -0.75 -19.52
N VAL A 438 33.65 -1.00 -20.82
CA VAL A 438 34.48 -2.06 -21.40
C VAL A 438 35.53 -1.55 -22.40
N SER A 439 36.70 -2.21 -22.38
CA SER A 439 37.74 -2.06 -23.39
C SER A 439 38.43 -3.41 -23.66
N GLY A 440 37.88 -4.16 -24.60
CA GLY A 440 38.40 -5.46 -25.03
C GLY A 440 38.01 -6.58 -24.04
N ASN A 441 38.93 -6.97 -23.16
CA ASN A 441 38.68 -7.98 -22.11
C ASN A 441 38.82 -7.38 -20.70
N ASN A 442 38.79 -6.05 -20.61
CA ASN A 442 38.93 -5.34 -19.35
C ASN A 442 37.66 -4.52 -19.14
N TYR A 443 37.29 -4.36 -17.87
CA TYR A 443 36.15 -3.56 -17.46
C TYR A 443 36.57 -2.52 -16.43
N ILE A 444 35.77 -1.46 -16.32
CA ILE A 444 35.68 -0.56 -15.18
C ILE A 444 34.20 -0.52 -14.83
N GLU A 445 33.90 -0.61 -13.56
CA GLU A 445 32.57 -0.51 -12.96
C GLU A 445 32.62 0.69 -12.04
N LEU A 446 31.65 1.58 -12.17
CA LEU A 446 31.53 2.80 -11.39
C LEU A 446 30.17 2.77 -10.70
N GLU A 447 30.18 2.70 -9.38
CA GLU A 447 28.97 2.73 -8.54
C GLU A 447 28.92 4.10 -7.84
N GLN A 448 27.79 4.79 -7.92
CA GLN A 448 27.62 6.15 -7.43
C GLN A 448 27.42 6.11 -5.91
N GLU A 449 28.18 6.96 -5.21
CA GLU A 449 28.20 6.98 -3.75
C GLU A 449 27.77 8.36 -3.26
N CYS A 450 26.46 8.61 -3.38
CA CYS A 450 25.85 9.89 -3.01
C CYS A 450 25.71 10.10 -1.50
N ASP A 451 25.78 9.03 -0.71
CA ASP A 451 25.70 9.07 0.76
C ASP A 451 26.96 9.62 1.45
N LEU A 452 27.91 10.15 0.67
CA LEU A 452 29.12 10.79 1.19
C LEU A 452 28.93 12.27 1.56
N GLU A 453 27.77 12.87 1.28
CA GLU A 453 27.30 14.07 1.98
C GLU A 453 26.04 13.74 2.79
N PRO A 454 26.07 13.85 4.13
CA PRO A 454 24.89 13.59 4.93
C PRO A 454 23.80 14.61 4.61
N ASP A 455 22.65 14.14 4.09
CA ASP A 455 21.49 14.96 3.65
C ASP A 455 20.68 15.54 4.82
N CYS A 456 21.37 15.91 5.91
CA CYS A 456 20.74 16.53 7.06
C CYS A 456 20.97 18.03 7.07
N THR A 457 19.88 18.76 7.11
CA THR A 457 19.87 20.18 7.39
C THR A 457 20.40 20.48 8.80
N GLN A 458 20.80 21.73 9.05
CA GLN A 458 21.12 22.19 10.40
C GLN A 458 19.97 21.99 11.39
N GLN A 459 18.72 21.93 10.89
CA GLN A 459 17.54 21.80 11.72
C GLN A 459 17.37 20.35 12.18
N GLU A 460 17.48 19.35 11.29
CA GLU A 460 17.39 17.93 11.67
C GLU A 460 18.48 17.54 12.67
N VAL A 461 19.73 17.94 12.44
CA VAL A 461 20.82 17.67 13.39
C VAL A 461 20.55 18.35 14.74
N SER A 462 19.99 19.57 14.74
CA SER A 462 19.61 20.25 15.98
C SER A 462 18.50 19.51 16.72
N ASP A 463 17.49 19.03 15.99
CA ASP A 463 16.35 18.32 16.55
C ASP A 463 16.78 16.97 17.12
N TYR A 464 17.61 16.21 16.40
CA TYR A 464 18.23 14.99 16.89
C TYR A 464 19.04 15.23 18.18
N LEU A 465 19.93 16.22 18.20
CA LEU A 465 20.78 16.47 19.38
C LEU A 465 19.98 16.89 20.62
N THR A 466 18.80 17.49 20.42
CA THR A 466 17.94 17.99 21.50
C THR A 466 16.80 17.04 21.89
N SER A 467 16.57 15.95 21.13
CA SER A 467 15.50 14.98 21.38
C SER A 467 15.74 14.12 22.62
N CYS A 468 17.00 13.80 22.93
CA CYS A 468 17.35 12.84 23.99
C CYS A 468 18.70 13.16 24.68
N ASN A 469 19.16 12.26 25.55
CA ASN A 469 20.52 12.35 26.09
C ASN A 469 21.48 11.69 25.10
N ILE A 470 22.53 12.39 24.69
CA ILE A 470 23.47 11.87 23.71
C ILE A 470 24.65 11.17 24.40
N VAL A 471 25.02 9.98 23.94
CA VAL A 471 26.23 9.28 24.36
C VAL A 471 27.34 9.55 23.36
N PRO A 472 28.40 10.28 23.76
CA PRO A 472 29.49 10.61 22.85
C PRO A 472 30.58 9.52 22.85
N THR A 473 30.93 9.05 21.66
CA THR A 473 32.06 8.15 21.39
C THR A 473 33.09 8.91 20.57
N VAL A 474 34.34 9.01 21.04
CA VAL A 474 35.41 9.69 20.30
C VAL A 474 36.50 8.69 19.96
N ASN A 475 36.83 8.56 18.66
CA ASN A 475 37.85 7.65 18.15
C ASN A 475 37.66 6.21 18.68
N GLY A 476 36.43 5.70 18.60
CA GLY A 476 36.04 4.38 19.13
C GLY A 476 36.08 4.24 20.66
N TYR A 477 36.24 5.32 21.43
CA TYR A 477 36.18 5.30 22.89
C TYR A 477 34.90 5.94 23.42
N THR A 478 33.96 5.11 23.85
CA THR A 478 32.76 5.52 24.58
C THR A 478 33.05 5.55 26.08
N SER A 479 32.83 6.71 26.71
CA SER A 479 32.93 6.83 28.17
C SER A 479 31.63 6.30 28.79
N PRO A 480 31.65 5.23 29.61
CA PRO A 480 30.43 4.53 30.06
C PRO A 480 29.51 5.35 30.99
N LEU A 481 29.89 6.59 31.31
CA LEU A 481 29.21 7.45 32.29
C LEU A 481 29.24 8.92 31.90
N THR A 482 29.42 9.21 30.61
CA THR A 482 29.35 10.56 30.04
C THR A 482 28.14 10.59 29.14
N THR A 483 27.19 11.47 29.44
CA THR A 483 26.10 11.84 28.53
C THR A 483 26.12 13.34 28.30
N PHE A 484 25.68 13.76 27.13
CA PHE A 484 25.47 15.14 26.72
C PHE A 484 23.97 15.45 26.73
N GLN A 485 23.62 16.61 27.24
CA GLN A 485 22.29 17.18 27.12
C GLN A 485 22.44 18.50 26.38
N PHE A 486 22.05 18.50 25.10
CA PHE A 486 21.96 19.71 24.33
C PHE A 486 20.64 20.41 24.67
N SER A 487 20.61 21.72 24.55
CA SER A 487 19.42 22.53 24.81
C SER A 487 19.30 23.62 23.77
N GLU A 488 18.06 23.97 23.41
CA GLU A 488 17.72 25.01 22.41
C GLU A 488 18.34 26.39 22.69
N ASP A 489 18.78 26.67 23.92
CA ASP A 489 19.44 27.93 24.29
C ASP A 489 20.97 27.90 24.09
N ASN A 490 21.46 26.95 23.28
CA ASN A 490 22.87 26.67 22.98
C ASN A 490 23.69 26.26 24.21
N SER A 491 23.04 25.86 25.29
CA SER A 491 23.72 25.29 26.46
C SER A 491 23.92 23.78 26.30
N LEU A 492 25.06 23.30 26.77
CA LEU A 492 25.43 21.88 26.73
C LEU A 492 25.78 21.44 28.14
N PHE A 493 25.11 20.41 28.66
CA PHE A 493 25.37 19.85 29.98
C PHE A 493 25.97 18.46 29.85
N THR A 494 26.92 18.12 30.72
CA THR A 494 27.41 16.75 30.84
C THR A 494 27.49 16.30 32.29
N MET A 495 27.08 15.06 32.54
CA MET A 495 27.24 14.37 33.82
C MET A 495 28.38 13.36 33.71
N TYR A 496 29.34 13.44 34.63
CA TYR A 496 30.42 12.47 34.76
C TYR A 496 30.26 11.74 36.10
N GLN A 497 30.16 10.40 36.08
CA GLN A 497 30.25 9.48 37.25
C GLN A 497 30.17 10.12 38.65
N GLY A 498 29.00 10.62 39.05
CA GLY A 498 28.77 11.14 40.42
C GLY A 498 29.53 12.42 40.81
N ASP A 499 30.11 13.14 39.84
CA ASP A 499 30.68 14.48 39.99
C ASP A 499 29.66 15.58 39.63
N LEU A 500 30.00 16.84 39.97
CA LEU A 500 29.15 18.00 39.69
C LEU A 500 28.98 18.20 38.18
N PRO A 501 27.78 18.56 37.69
CA PRO A 501 27.53 18.78 36.27
C PRO A 501 28.48 19.83 35.70
N HIS A 502 29.03 19.54 34.52
CA HIS A 502 29.84 20.47 33.75
C HIS A 502 28.97 21.12 32.67
N THR A 503 29.15 22.44 32.51
CA THR A 503 28.38 23.24 31.54
C THR A 503 29.31 23.74 30.44
N GLY A 504 28.95 23.46 29.21
CA GLY A 504 29.55 24.00 27.99
C GLY A 504 28.51 24.76 27.16
N THR A 505 28.90 25.03 25.92
CA THR A 505 28.02 25.57 24.88
C THR A 505 28.19 24.75 23.61
N TRP A 506 27.16 24.72 22.80
CA TRP A 506 27.20 24.15 21.46
C TRP A 506 26.65 25.17 20.45
N ASP A 507 26.94 24.99 19.17
CA ASP A 507 26.41 25.78 18.06
C ASP A 507 26.44 24.90 16.81
N ILE A 508 25.46 25.03 15.93
CA ILE A 508 25.41 24.34 14.64
C ILE A 508 25.39 25.37 13.51
N SER A 509 26.10 25.08 12.42
CA SER A 509 26.19 25.93 11.24
C SER A 509 26.61 25.08 10.04
N SER A 510 26.50 25.61 8.83
CA SER A 510 27.11 25.01 7.63
C SER A 510 28.06 25.97 6.94
N ASP A 511 29.00 25.42 6.16
CA ASP A 511 29.82 26.14 5.18
C ASP A 511 29.96 25.32 3.89
N ASP A 512 30.89 25.71 3.00
CA ASP A 512 31.13 25.03 1.72
C ASP A 512 31.61 23.56 1.88
N ASN A 513 31.91 23.08 3.11
CA ASN A 513 32.27 21.68 3.41
C ASN A 513 31.19 20.97 4.25
N GLY A 514 29.94 21.44 4.21
CA GLY A 514 28.79 20.80 4.86
C GLY A 514 28.43 21.34 6.25
N VAL A 515 27.54 20.62 6.95
CA VAL A 515 27.08 20.93 8.30
C VAL A 515 28.15 20.60 9.34
N PHE A 516 28.29 21.44 10.36
CA PHE A 516 29.23 21.20 11.46
C PHE A 516 28.71 21.69 12.81
N ILE A 517 29.17 21.05 13.88
CA ILE A 517 28.89 21.45 15.26
C ILE A 517 30.13 22.04 15.92
N ILE A 518 29.94 23.05 16.76
CA ILE A 518 30.98 23.64 17.60
C ILE A 518 30.71 23.31 19.07
N ILE A 519 31.44 22.36 19.64
CA ILE A 519 31.36 22.04 21.07
C ILE A 519 32.41 22.84 21.85
N THR A 520 32.01 23.45 22.97
CA THR A 520 32.91 24.19 23.86
C THR A 520 32.62 23.92 25.35
N PHE A 521 33.48 23.15 26.00
CA PHE A 521 33.56 23.02 27.45
C PHE A 521 34.70 23.86 28.06
N PRO A 522 34.43 24.62 29.14
CA PRO A 522 35.45 25.36 29.89
C PRO A 522 36.25 24.47 30.88
N SER A 523 35.79 23.24 31.13
CA SER A 523 36.43 22.24 32.00
C SER A 523 37.60 21.56 31.29
N PHE A 524 38.64 21.17 32.04
CA PHE A 524 39.78 20.44 31.47
C PHE A 524 39.49 18.95 31.25
N ILE A 525 38.41 18.43 31.86
CA ILE A 525 38.04 17.01 31.78
C ILE A 525 37.40 16.70 30.42
N ASP A 526 36.62 17.65 29.89
CA ASP A 526 35.78 17.45 28.69
C ASP A 526 36.34 18.16 27.45
N GLN A 527 37.60 18.63 27.51
CA GLN A 527 38.24 19.36 26.41
C GLN A 527 38.47 18.51 25.15
N TYR A 528 38.32 17.18 25.25
CA TYR A 528 38.51 16.25 24.15
C TYR A 528 37.44 16.38 23.07
N TYR A 529 36.27 16.89 23.45
CA TYR A 529 35.15 17.14 22.55
C TYR A 529 35.17 18.56 21.99
N ASN A 530 36.05 19.44 22.49
CA ASN A 530 36.05 20.84 22.08
C ASN A 530 36.57 20.99 20.66
N GLY A 531 35.81 21.69 19.83
CA GLY A 531 36.20 21.81 18.43
C GLY A 531 35.03 22.13 17.52
N GLN A 532 35.38 22.38 16.27
CA GLN A 532 34.46 22.32 15.14
C GLN A 532 34.57 20.90 14.56
N TRP A 533 33.43 20.22 14.43
CA TRP A 533 33.30 18.85 13.94
C TRP A 533 32.33 18.85 12.78
N TYR A 534 32.77 18.41 11.60
CA TYR A 534 31.95 18.34 10.38
C TYR A 534 31.17 17.03 10.36
N LEU A 535 29.91 17.09 9.97
CA LEU A 535 29.04 15.92 9.83
C LEU A 535 29.55 15.06 8.67
N SER A 536 29.58 13.75 8.85
CA SER A 536 29.90 12.78 7.80
C SER A 536 28.79 11.76 7.57
N GLU A 537 28.02 11.41 8.60
CA GLU A 537 26.89 10.47 8.49
C GLU A 537 25.75 11.03 9.33
N CYS A 538 24.52 10.88 8.85
CA CYS A 538 23.32 11.32 9.53
C CYS A 538 22.23 10.27 9.40
N ASP A 539 22.11 9.44 10.42
CA ASP A 539 21.10 8.39 10.51
C ASP A 539 20.14 8.68 11.67
N ASP A 540 18.98 8.02 11.64
CA ASP A 540 18.01 8.05 12.74
C ASP A 540 18.57 7.48 14.06
N ASP A 541 19.61 6.64 13.98
CA ASP A 541 20.23 5.97 15.12
C ASP A 541 21.43 6.72 15.70
N ASP A 542 22.28 7.34 14.86
CA ASP A 542 23.45 8.10 15.27
C ASP A 542 23.92 9.18 14.29
N LEU A 543 24.67 10.14 14.83
CA LEU A 543 25.34 11.19 14.05
C LEU A 543 26.85 11.03 14.14
N VAL A 544 27.52 10.94 12.98
CA VAL A 544 28.98 10.83 12.91
C VAL A 544 29.59 12.14 12.46
N PHE A 545 30.61 12.58 13.19
CA PHE A 545 31.34 13.81 12.89
C PHE A 545 32.86 13.61 12.88
N TYR A 546 33.57 14.42 12.08
CA TYR A 546 35.02 14.41 11.99
C TYR A 546 35.68 15.76 12.30
N GLN A 547 36.91 15.68 12.81
CA GLN A 547 37.83 16.79 12.99
C GLN A 547 39.25 16.34 12.64
N GLY A 548 39.67 16.55 11.38
CA GLY A 548 40.89 15.94 10.86
C GLY A 548 40.82 14.42 11.01
N ASP A 549 41.87 13.77 11.49
CA ASP A 549 41.90 12.30 11.71
C ASP A 549 41.07 11.82 12.93
N SER A 550 40.20 12.65 13.51
CA SER A 550 39.42 12.31 14.70
C SER A 550 37.95 12.20 14.41
N GLU A 551 37.33 11.14 14.91
CA GLU A 551 35.91 10.82 14.77
C GLU A 551 35.18 11.02 16.10
N LEU A 552 33.96 11.55 16.03
CA LEU A 552 33.01 11.74 17.11
C LEU A 552 31.66 11.19 16.66
N ILE A 553 31.23 10.09 17.27
CA ILE A 553 29.90 9.51 17.08
C ILE A 553 29.02 9.96 18.25
N LEU A 554 27.84 10.50 17.93
CA LEU A 554 26.84 10.98 18.87
C LEU A 554 25.59 10.13 18.72
N VAL A 555 25.43 9.17 19.62
CA VAL A 555 24.29 8.25 19.61
C VAL A 555 23.23 8.77 20.55
N CYS A 556 21.99 8.82 20.09
CA CYS A 556 20.85 9.06 20.97
C CYS A 556 20.76 7.89 21.95
N GLN A 557 20.96 8.20 23.23
CA GLN A 557 20.60 7.26 24.27
C GLN A 557 19.10 7.41 24.48
N ASP A 558 18.33 6.65 23.72
CA ASP A 558 17.07 6.12 24.20
C ASP A 558 17.35 5.60 25.61
N SER A 559 16.69 6.22 26.58
CA SER A 559 16.93 5.91 27.97
C SER A 559 16.87 4.39 28.13
N GLU A 560 17.98 3.76 28.54
CA GLU A 560 17.89 2.42 29.12
C GLU A 560 16.72 2.47 30.11
N GLU A 561 15.68 1.69 29.81
CA GLU A 561 14.35 1.61 30.44
C GLU A 561 14.10 2.72 31.46
N ASN A 562 13.23 3.68 31.12
CA ASN A 562 12.71 4.56 32.16
C ASN A 562 12.23 3.64 33.31
N PRO A 563 12.81 3.71 34.53
CA PRO A 563 12.47 2.75 35.58
C PRO A 563 11.02 2.91 36.04
N PHE A 564 10.34 3.95 35.53
CA PHE A 564 8.93 4.23 35.69
C PHE A 564 8.10 3.93 34.41
N GLU A 565 8.67 3.35 33.35
CA GLU A 565 8.02 3.11 32.05
C GLU A 565 6.78 2.23 32.17
N CYS A 566 6.86 1.17 32.98
CA CYS A 566 5.69 0.34 33.26
C CYS A 566 4.57 1.12 33.98
N PHE A 567 4.89 2.23 34.65
CA PHE A 567 3.93 2.99 35.45
C PHE A 567 3.29 4.08 34.59
N GLY A 568 1.96 4.08 34.53
CA GLY A 568 1.19 5.10 33.84
C GLY A 568 0.12 5.75 34.71
N ASN A 569 -0.70 6.58 34.05
CA ASN A 569 -2.00 6.98 34.54
C ASN A 569 -2.95 5.78 34.37
N TYR A 570 -3.84 5.58 35.32
CA TYR A 570 -4.78 4.45 35.31
C TYR A 570 -6.08 4.89 35.95
N ASP A 571 -7.18 4.52 35.33
CA ASP A 571 -8.51 4.75 35.89
C ASP A 571 -9.02 3.45 36.50
N LEU A 572 -9.60 3.57 37.69
CA LEU A 572 -10.27 2.45 38.36
C LEU A 572 -11.76 2.75 38.39
N SER A 573 -12.56 1.86 37.81
CA SER A 573 -14.02 1.87 37.92
C SER A 573 -14.51 0.79 38.87
N VAL A 574 -15.54 1.10 39.67
CA VAL A 574 -16.26 0.13 40.49
C VAL A 574 -17.77 0.39 40.43
N CYS A 575 -18.56 -0.66 40.55
CA CYS A 575 -20.03 -0.54 40.58
C CYS A 575 -20.53 0.04 41.91
N ASP A 576 -21.54 0.92 41.84
CA ASP A 576 -22.29 1.48 42.98
C ASP A 576 -23.22 0.43 43.66
N GLU A 577 -22.76 -0.82 43.81
CA GLU A 577 -23.50 -1.94 44.40
C GLU A 577 -22.78 -2.65 45.56
N ASP A 578 -21.49 -2.36 45.80
CA ASP A 578 -20.65 -3.09 46.75
C ASP A 578 -21.19 -3.14 48.20
N ASP A 579 -22.05 -2.19 48.58
CA ASP A 579 -22.72 -2.14 49.88
C ASP A 579 -24.27 -2.23 49.81
N GLY A 580 -24.83 -2.42 48.61
CA GLY A 580 -26.26 -2.48 48.34
C GLY A 580 -26.99 -1.13 48.43
N ILE A 581 -26.28 -0.01 48.33
CA ILE A 581 -26.80 1.35 48.32
C ILE A 581 -26.18 2.09 47.12
N GLN A 582 -27.02 2.65 46.24
CA GLN A 582 -26.53 3.62 45.25
C GLN A 582 -26.31 4.97 45.94
N ASP A 583 -25.07 5.27 46.31
CA ASP A 583 -24.68 6.56 46.88
C ASP A 583 -23.44 7.19 46.24
N SER A 584 -22.99 6.62 45.11
CA SER A 584 -21.82 7.04 44.35
C SER A 584 -20.51 6.97 45.15
N PHE A 585 -20.48 6.09 46.17
CA PHE A 585 -19.27 5.74 46.90
C PHE A 585 -18.93 4.26 46.72
N GLY A 586 -17.72 3.99 46.26
CA GLY A 586 -17.19 2.66 45.99
C GLY A 586 -15.89 2.40 46.76
N SER A 587 -15.55 1.11 46.94
CA SER A 587 -14.33 0.67 47.61
C SER A 587 -13.30 0.18 46.58
N PHE A 588 -12.25 0.95 46.35
CA PHE A 588 -11.20 0.68 45.37
C PHE A 588 -10.00 -0.05 46.00
N ASP A 589 -9.53 -1.15 45.40
CA ASP A 589 -8.22 -1.72 45.73
C ASP A 589 -7.13 -1.03 44.90
N LEU A 590 -6.45 -0.05 45.50
CA LEU A 590 -5.40 0.71 44.81
C LEU A 590 -4.16 -0.12 44.46
N ASN A 591 -4.01 -1.35 45.00
CA ASN A 591 -2.90 -2.22 44.58
C ASN A 591 -3.05 -2.70 43.13
N LEU A 592 -4.26 -2.58 42.55
CA LEU A 592 -4.52 -2.97 41.16
C LEU A 592 -3.83 -2.04 40.16
N ILE A 593 -3.67 -0.76 40.48
CA ILE A 593 -3.09 0.27 39.61
C ILE A 593 -1.70 -0.13 39.05
N TYR A 594 -0.91 -0.89 39.82
CA TYR A 594 0.43 -1.35 39.40
C TYR A 594 0.63 -2.86 39.61
N ALA A 595 -0.45 -3.66 39.58
CA ALA A 595 -0.38 -5.10 39.80
C ALA A 595 0.51 -5.83 38.78
N ASN A 596 0.56 -5.32 37.54
CA ASN A 596 1.36 -5.87 36.44
C ASN A 596 2.72 -5.21 36.23
N CYS A 597 3.14 -4.35 37.16
CA CYS A 597 4.45 -3.71 37.14
C CYS A 597 5.33 -4.15 38.32
N PRO A 598 5.66 -5.46 38.45
CA PRO A 598 6.53 -5.93 39.51
C PRO A 598 7.98 -5.48 39.25
N ASN A 599 8.40 -4.42 39.91
CA ASN A 599 9.80 -4.00 39.97
C ASN A 599 10.29 -3.95 41.42
N ASP A 600 11.24 -4.83 41.76
CA ASP A 600 11.80 -4.96 43.12
C ASP A 600 12.61 -3.72 43.56
N ASP A 601 12.98 -2.83 42.63
CA ASP A 601 13.76 -1.61 42.87
C ASP A 601 12.89 -0.34 42.93
N ILE A 602 11.55 -0.48 42.97
CA ILE A 602 10.58 0.61 43.01
C ILE A 602 9.69 0.55 44.27
N GLU A 603 9.39 1.71 44.85
CA GLU A 603 8.38 1.89 45.89
C GLU A 603 7.33 2.90 45.44
N TYR A 604 6.04 2.61 45.63
CA TYR A 604 4.94 3.51 45.31
C TYR A 604 3.97 3.76 46.48
N THR A 605 3.35 4.94 46.48
CA THR A 605 2.34 5.39 47.45
C THR A 605 1.26 6.21 46.77
N PHE A 606 0.03 6.22 47.29
CA PHE A 606 -1.08 6.99 46.73
C PHE A 606 -1.45 8.18 47.62
N HIS A 607 -1.96 9.26 47.05
CA HIS A 607 -2.22 10.55 47.71
C HIS A 607 -3.47 11.24 47.14
N GLN A 608 -4.18 12.04 47.96
CA GLN A 608 -5.36 12.79 47.49
C GLN A 608 -5.02 14.09 46.75
N THR A 609 -3.79 14.60 46.90
CA THR A 609 -3.38 15.86 46.27
C THR A 609 -1.99 15.74 45.67
N ILE A 610 -1.73 16.44 44.56
CA ILE A 610 -0.42 16.48 43.93
C ILE A 610 0.68 17.00 44.87
N ALA A 611 0.37 18.00 45.69
CA ALA A 611 1.33 18.55 46.66
C ALA A 611 1.71 17.53 47.74
N ASP A 612 0.79 16.66 48.13
CA ASP A 612 1.06 15.56 49.06
C ASP A 612 1.93 14.49 48.40
N ALA A 613 1.70 14.16 47.12
CA ALA A 613 2.55 13.25 46.34
C ALA A 613 3.98 13.79 46.12
N GLU A 614 4.15 15.07 45.75
CA GLU A 614 5.46 15.71 45.57
C GLU A 614 6.31 15.72 46.85
N ASN A 615 5.65 15.81 48.01
CA ASN A 615 6.32 15.90 49.31
C ASN A 615 6.33 14.57 50.09
N ASP A 616 5.77 13.50 49.52
CA ASP A 616 5.58 12.20 50.18
C ASP A 616 4.87 12.32 51.55
N LEU A 617 3.74 13.03 51.57
CA LEU A 617 2.94 13.27 52.77
C LEU A 617 1.53 12.74 52.60
N GLY A 618 0.92 12.21 53.68
CA GLY A 618 -0.52 11.94 53.64
C GLY A 618 -0.96 10.74 52.79
N ALA A 619 -0.09 9.75 52.60
CA ALA A 619 -0.39 8.54 51.84
C ALA A 619 -1.72 7.88 52.27
N ILE A 620 -2.57 7.53 51.29
CA ILE A 620 -3.86 6.89 51.50
C ILE A 620 -3.73 5.35 51.52
N PRO A 621 -4.53 4.66 52.35
CA PRO A 621 -4.48 3.20 52.44
C PRO A 621 -5.28 2.55 51.30
N THR A 622 -4.94 1.31 50.98
CA THR A 622 -5.76 0.41 50.17
C THR A 622 -6.39 -0.69 51.06
N PRO A 623 -7.68 -1.03 50.88
CA PRO A 623 -8.63 -0.41 49.96
C PRO A 623 -9.01 1.02 50.38
N TYR A 624 -9.36 1.85 49.41
CA TYR A 624 -9.71 3.27 49.56
C TYR A 624 -11.16 3.51 49.14
N VAL A 625 -11.90 4.31 49.92
CA VAL A 625 -13.26 4.75 49.56
C VAL A 625 -13.18 6.17 49.05
N ASN A 626 -13.74 6.43 47.87
CA ASN A 626 -13.77 7.76 47.27
C ASN A 626 -14.55 8.76 48.14
N THR A 627 -14.37 10.04 47.86
CA THR A 627 -14.99 11.18 48.56
C THR A 627 -15.80 12.09 47.63
N SER A 628 -15.61 11.92 46.33
CA SER A 628 -16.39 12.45 45.23
C SER A 628 -16.42 11.42 44.10
N ASN A 629 -17.34 11.58 43.15
CA ASN A 629 -17.40 10.74 41.97
C ASN A 629 -17.53 11.64 40.71
N PRO A 630 -16.59 11.59 39.76
CA PRO A 630 -15.29 10.92 39.87
C PRO A 630 -14.38 11.55 40.95
N GLN A 631 -13.35 10.83 41.38
CA GLN A 631 -12.29 11.35 42.25
C GLN A 631 -10.91 11.12 41.64
N VAL A 632 -10.17 12.20 41.44
CA VAL A 632 -8.74 12.13 41.11
C VAL A 632 -7.90 11.84 42.36
N ILE A 633 -6.97 10.89 42.23
CA ILE A 633 -5.88 10.64 43.18
C ILE A 633 -4.53 10.66 42.43
N TYR A 634 -3.43 10.68 43.17
CA TYR A 634 -2.09 10.72 42.61
C TYR A 634 -1.24 9.59 43.20
N SER A 635 -0.49 8.87 42.38
CA SER A 635 0.56 8.01 42.87
C SER A 635 1.90 8.75 42.86
N ARG A 636 2.79 8.33 43.76
CA ARG A 636 4.19 8.70 43.77
C ARG A 636 5.00 7.43 43.64
N VAL A 637 5.68 7.24 42.52
CA VAL A 637 6.51 6.07 42.21
C VAL A 637 7.97 6.50 42.30
N SER A 638 8.80 5.81 43.08
CA SER A 638 10.18 6.22 43.35
C SER A 638 11.15 5.06 43.45
N LEU A 639 12.43 5.31 43.18
CA LEU A 639 13.47 4.29 43.30
C LEU A 639 13.72 3.93 44.78
N ALA A 640 13.65 2.63 45.11
CA ALA A 640 13.89 2.11 46.45
C ALA A 640 15.29 2.49 46.99
N GLY A 641 16.28 2.60 46.11
CA GLY A 641 17.65 3.01 46.43
C GLY A 641 17.87 4.53 46.54
N ASN A 642 17.02 5.34 45.91
CA ASN A 642 17.13 6.80 45.92
C ASN A 642 15.75 7.48 45.79
N PRO A 643 15.03 7.67 46.90
CA PRO A 643 13.68 8.24 46.88
C PRO A 643 13.61 9.69 46.40
N SER A 644 14.74 10.38 46.13
CA SER A 644 14.71 11.72 45.54
C SER A 644 14.44 11.70 44.03
N VAL A 645 14.52 10.52 43.41
CA VAL A 645 14.15 10.27 42.01
C VAL A 645 12.76 9.63 42.03
N PHE A 646 11.77 10.32 41.49
CA PHE A 646 10.38 9.88 41.50
C PHE A 646 9.60 10.49 40.33
N GLN A 647 8.52 9.81 39.96
CA GLN A 647 7.50 10.30 39.03
C GLN A 647 6.13 10.27 39.72
N ILE A 648 5.24 11.16 39.31
CA ILE A 648 3.87 11.26 39.82
C ILE A 648 2.92 10.94 38.67
N PHE A 649 1.98 10.05 38.93
CA PHE A 649 0.92 9.70 37.99
C PHE A 649 -0.44 10.11 38.56
N THR A 650 -1.39 10.35 37.66
CA THR A 650 -2.75 10.75 37.97
C THR A 650 -3.69 9.58 37.68
N HIS A 651 -4.64 9.34 38.58
CA HIS A 651 -5.60 8.25 38.47
C HIS A 651 -7.00 8.77 38.75
N GLU A 652 -7.99 8.37 37.96
CA GLU A 652 -9.38 8.65 38.23
C GLU A 652 -10.07 7.45 38.89
N LEU A 653 -10.76 7.69 40.01
CA LEU A 653 -11.62 6.72 40.67
C LEU A 653 -13.07 7.01 40.29
N ILE A 654 -13.67 6.09 39.56
CA ILE A 654 -15.01 6.23 38.98
C ILE A 654 -15.94 5.22 39.65
N VAL A 655 -17.08 5.71 40.16
CA VAL A 655 -18.17 4.87 40.65
C VAL A 655 -19.29 4.92 39.63
N GLU A 656 -19.62 3.81 39.01
CA GLU A 656 -20.60 3.78 37.91
C GLU A 656 -21.92 3.16 38.35
N GLU A 657 -23.01 3.68 37.78
CA GLU A 657 -24.32 3.04 37.88
C GLU A 657 -24.34 1.83 36.95
N CYS A 658 -23.91 0.68 37.47
CA CYS A 658 -23.93 -0.58 36.72
C CYS A 658 -25.38 -1.02 36.48
N ALA A 659 -25.95 -0.57 35.37
CA ALA A 659 -27.29 -0.90 34.93
C ALA A 659 -27.30 -1.27 33.44
N ASN A 660 -26.72 -2.45 33.11
CA ASN A 660 -27.12 -3.37 32.02
C ASN A 660 -25.98 -4.37 31.76
N TYR A 661 -26.08 -5.59 32.30
CA TYR A 661 -25.26 -6.69 31.79
C TYR A 661 -25.92 -7.24 30.52
N CYS A 662 -25.14 -7.46 29.46
CA CYS A 662 -25.57 -8.35 28.38
C CYS A 662 -25.67 -9.79 28.90
N THR A 663 -26.72 -10.47 28.50
CA THR A 663 -26.87 -11.89 28.79
C THR A 663 -26.05 -12.72 27.81
N GLU A 664 -25.75 -13.96 28.17
CA GLU A 664 -25.14 -14.95 27.26
C GLU A 664 -25.90 -15.03 25.92
N GLU A 665 -27.24 -14.88 25.94
CA GLU A 665 -28.08 -14.87 24.73
C GLU A 665 -27.88 -13.62 23.87
N ASP A 666 -27.61 -12.47 24.47
CA ASP A 666 -27.37 -11.22 23.74
C ASP A 666 -26.00 -11.27 23.04
N ILE A 667 -24.97 -11.74 23.74
CA ILE A 667 -23.60 -11.86 23.18
C ILE A 667 -23.53 -12.90 22.06
N ASP A 668 -24.16 -14.07 22.25
CA ASP A 668 -24.21 -15.12 21.23
C ASP A 668 -24.90 -14.62 19.95
N GLY A 669 -25.89 -13.75 20.09
CA GLY A 669 -26.62 -13.17 18.96
C GLY A 669 -25.88 -12.04 18.25
N ILE A 670 -25.07 -11.26 18.97
CA ILE A 670 -24.35 -10.09 18.43
C ILE A 670 -23.02 -10.50 17.78
N LEU A 671 -22.31 -11.49 18.34
CA LEU A 671 -21.02 -11.95 17.79
C LEU A 671 -21.14 -12.49 16.37
N THR A 672 -22.25 -13.15 16.02
CA THR A 672 -22.43 -13.81 14.72
C THR A 672 -23.08 -12.94 13.64
N GLN A 673 -23.20 -11.63 13.85
CA GLN A 673 -23.91 -10.73 12.91
C GLN A 673 -23.01 -10.15 11.83
N CYS A 674 -21.78 -9.80 12.19
CA CYS A 674 -20.80 -9.14 11.34
C CYS A 674 -19.38 -9.58 11.74
N ILE A 675 -18.39 -9.15 10.97
CA ILE A 675 -16.97 -9.28 11.32
C ILE A 675 -16.65 -8.31 12.45
N TRP A 676 -15.70 -8.66 13.30
CA TRP A 676 -15.22 -7.80 14.39
C TRP A 676 -13.74 -7.50 14.25
N ASN A 677 -13.35 -6.27 14.56
CA ASN A 677 -11.97 -5.81 14.47
C ASN A 677 -11.47 -5.48 15.87
N ALA A 678 -10.24 -5.91 16.21
CA ALA A 678 -9.67 -5.63 17.51
C ALA A 678 -9.05 -4.23 17.60
N VAL A 679 -9.87 -3.23 17.89
CA VAL A 679 -9.43 -1.83 18.00
C VAL A 679 -8.59 -1.52 19.24
N ASN A 680 -8.51 -2.41 20.22
CA ASN A 680 -7.62 -2.20 21.36
C ASN A 680 -7.25 -3.50 22.08
N TYR A 681 -5.98 -3.63 22.45
CA TYR A 681 -5.53 -4.63 23.41
C TYR A 681 -4.61 -4.00 24.45
N ASN A 682 -5.04 -3.95 25.70
CA ASN A 682 -4.28 -3.39 26.83
C ASN A 682 -3.80 -1.94 26.60
N GLY A 683 -4.55 -1.12 25.86
CA GLY A 683 -4.17 0.26 25.53
C GLY A 683 -3.18 0.38 24.37
N SER A 684 -2.96 -0.70 23.62
CA SER A 684 -2.12 -0.75 22.42
C SER A 684 -2.93 -1.17 21.20
N ASP A 685 -2.44 -0.73 20.05
CA ASP A 685 -3.03 -0.93 18.74
C ASP A 685 -2.45 -2.17 18.03
N ASN A 686 -1.59 -2.93 18.71
CA ASN A 686 -0.88 -4.09 18.16
C ASN A 686 -1.78 -5.22 17.62
N LEU A 687 -3.08 -5.19 17.94
CA LEU A 687 -4.07 -6.16 17.43
C LEU A 687 -5.03 -5.57 16.39
N MET A 688 -4.87 -4.29 15.99
CA MET A 688 -5.83 -3.60 15.10
C MET A 688 -6.04 -4.27 13.74
N ASN A 689 -5.02 -4.93 13.22
CA ASN A 689 -5.09 -5.59 11.90
C ASN A 689 -5.77 -6.98 11.96
N TRP A 690 -6.18 -7.44 13.15
CA TRP A 690 -6.82 -8.76 13.31
C TRP A 690 -8.33 -8.65 13.27
N ASN A 691 -8.91 -9.33 12.29
CA ASN A 691 -10.35 -9.51 12.09
C ASN A 691 -10.83 -10.83 12.71
N PHE A 692 -12.07 -10.86 13.18
CA PHE A 692 -12.70 -11.99 13.85
C PHE A 692 -14.07 -12.27 13.25
N ASP A 693 -14.19 -13.39 12.53
CA ASP A 693 -15.46 -13.88 12.00
C ASP A 693 -15.98 -15.05 12.86
N PHE A 694 -17.10 -14.85 13.55
CA PHE A 694 -17.69 -15.81 14.47
C PHE A 694 -18.77 -16.68 13.80
N GLU A 695 -18.46 -17.94 13.55
CA GLU A 695 -19.43 -18.88 12.98
C GLU A 695 -20.43 -19.42 14.03
N GLY A 696 -21.72 -19.10 13.89
CA GLY A 696 -22.76 -19.53 14.82
C GLY A 696 -23.07 -21.03 14.89
N ASN A 697 -22.69 -21.84 13.89
CA ASN A 697 -23.08 -23.27 13.82
C ASN A 697 -22.04 -24.23 14.41
N ASN A 698 -20.76 -23.86 14.43
CA ASN A 698 -19.66 -24.78 14.73
C ASN A 698 -18.77 -24.33 15.90
N GLN A 699 -19.06 -23.20 16.56
CA GLN A 699 -18.20 -22.62 17.61
C GLN A 699 -16.78 -22.34 17.11
N ILE A 700 -16.66 -22.03 15.81
CA ILE A 700 -15.42 -21.65 15.14
C ILE A 700 -15.39 -20.13 15.07
N VAL A 701 -14.22 -19.55 15.33
CA VAL A 701 -13.93 -18.16 15.00
C VAL A 701 -12.73 -18.17 14.06
N VAL A 702 -12.89 -17.63 12.87
CA VAL A 702 -11.82 -17.42 11.90
C VAL A 702 -11.19 -16.09 12.24
N ILE A 703 -9.91 -16.10 12.61
CA ILE A 703 -9.15 -14.91 12.98
C ILE A 703 -8.12 -14.67 11.89
N TYR A 704 -8.14 -13.51 11.23
CA TYR A 704 -7.29 -13.28 10.06
C TYR A 704 -6.78 -11.84 9.93
N THR A 705 -5.66 -11.70 9.24
CA THR A 705 -5.12 -10.48 8.64
C THR A 705 -5.06 -10.70 7.12
N ASP A 706 -4.54 -9.76 6.35
CA ASP A 706 -4.35 -9.93 4.89
C ASP A 706 -3.34 -11.04 4.54
N THR A 707 -2.48 -11.40 5.51
CA THR A 707 -1.36 -12.34 5.31
C THR A 707 -1.47 -13.63 6.11
N GLU A 708 -2.27 -13.66 7.18
CA GLU A 708 -2.41 -14.82 8.07
C GLU A 708 -3.88 -15.17 8.35
N THR A 709 -4.19 -16.46 8.46
CA THR A 709 -5.53 -16.94 8.84
C THR A 709 -5.44 -18.07 9.87
N ILE A 710 -6.26 -18.00 10.92
CA ILE A 710 -6.25 -18.89 12.08
C ILE A 710 -7.66 -19.38 12.39
N ASP A 711 -7.84 -20.70 12.34
CA ASP A 711 -9.05 -21.38 12.84
C ASP A 711 -8.97 -21.59 14.36
N ALA A 712 -9.65 -20.72 15.11
CA ALA A 712 -9.82 -20.85 16.54
C ALA A 712 -11.25 -21.29 16.90
N THR A 713 -11.51 -21.43 18.21
CA THR A 713 -12.81 -21.81 18.73
C THR A 713 -13.27 -20.84 19.80
N TRP A 714 -14.56 -20.55 19.85
CA TRP A 714 -15.15 -19.64 20.83
C TRP A 714 -16.36 -20.26 21.53
N THR A 715 -16.63 -19.86 22.77
CA THR A 715 -17.86 -20.21 23.48
C THR A 715 -18.31 -19.08 24.37
N THR A 716 -19.62 -18.91 24.56
CA THR A 716 -20.20 -17.99 25.53
C THR A 716 -20.68 -18.70 26.79
N SER A 717 -20.69 -18.01 27.93
CA SER A 717 -21.31 -18.52 29.16
C SER A 717 -21.76 -17.39 30.10
N GLN A 718 -22.78 -17.62 30.92
CA GLN A 718 -23.23 -16.65 31.92
C GLN A 718 -22.55 -16.85 33.30
N SER A 719 -21.99 -15.75 33.84
CA SER A 719 -21.51 -15.67 35.23
C SER A 719 -22.40 -14.75 36.10
N ASN A 720 -22.06 -14.60 37.39
CA ASN A 720 -22.73 -13.60 38.25
C ASN A 720 -22.32 -12.17 37.91
N ASP A 721 -21.18 -12.00 37.25
CA ASP A 721 -20.51 -10.71 37.00
C ASP A 721 -20.73 -10.23 35.56
N GLY A 722 -21.37 -11.04 34.69
CA GLY A 722 -21.60 -10.73 33.27
C GLY A 722 -21.56 -11.98 32.37
N ALA A 723 -21.77 -11.79 31.07
CA ALA A 723 -21.49 -12.82 30.05
C ALA A 723 -19.97 -12.98 29.86
N ILE A 724 -19.54 -14.18 29.51
CA ILE A 724 -18.13 -14.52 29.29
C ILE A 724 -17.96 -15.05 27.86
N VAL A 725 -16.99 -14.53 27.12
CA VAL A 725 -16.51 -15.07 25.84
C VAL A 725 -15.21 -15.83 26.07
N THR A 726 -15.14 -17.09 25.66
CA THR A 726 -13.96 -17.94 25.83
C THR A 726 -13.34 -18.28 24.49
N PHE A 727 -12.10 -17.85 24.26
CA PHE A 727 -11.30 -18.25 23.09
C PHE A 727 -10.41 -19.44 23.41
N THR A 728 -10.45 -20.46 22.56
CA THR A 728 -9.56 -21.63 22.64
C THR A 728 -8.95 -21.97 21.29
N ASN A 729 -7.77 -22.61 21.31
CA ASN A 729 -7.08 -23.06 20.09
C ASN A 729 -6.60 -21.92 19.16
N VAL A 730 -6.33 -20.73 19.70
CA VAL A 730 -5.72 -19.63 18.94
C VAL A 730 -4.24 -19.95 18.71
N THR A 731 -3.84 -20.19 17.45
CA THR A 731 -2.49 -20.59 17.07
C THR A 731 -1.94 -19.76 15.92
N GLY A 732 -1.29 -18.63 16.23
CA GLY A 732 -0.52 -17.80 15.28
C GLY A 732 0.29 -16.74 16.04
N PRO A 733 1.42 -16.26 15.50
CA PRO A 733 2.29 -15.28 16.15
C PRO A 733 1.52 -14.03 16.59
N ASN A 734 1.94 -13.40 17.69
CA ASN A 734 1.38 -12.14 18.21
C ASN A 734 -0.08 -12.14 18.70
N ILE A 735 -0.91 -13.14 18.37
CA ILE A 735 -2.33 -13.18 18.77
C ILE A 735 -2.65 -14.22 19.86
N GLN A 736 -1.72 -15.11 20.25
CA GLN A 736 -2.03 -16.16 21.24
C GLN A 736 -2.44 -15.63 22.61
N ALA A 737 -2.08 -14.38 22.91
CA ALA A 737 -2.41 -13.67 24.14
C ALA A 737 -3.92 -13.61 24.40
N ILE A 738 -4.77 -13.64 23.37
CA ILE A 738 -6.23 -13.58 23.55
C ILE A 738 -6.84 -14.91 24.06
N THR A 739 -6.07 -16.00 24.10
CA THR A 739 -6.59 -17.33 24.53
C THR A 739 -7.04 -17.31 26.00
N GLY A 740 -8.32 -17.49 26.28
CA GLY A 740 -8.83 -17.55 27.66
C GLY A 740 -10.30 -17.17 27.80
N GLU A 741 -10.77 -17.05 29.05
CA GLU A 741 -12.13 -16.62 29.41
C GLU A 741 -12.14 -15.10 29.64
N TRP A 742 -13.00 -14.37 28.94
CA TRP A 742 -13.12 -12.91 28.97
C TRP A 742 -14.49 -12.47 29.43
N LEU A 743 -14.57 -11.66 30.48
CA LEU A 743 -15.80 -11.07 30.98
C LEU A 743 -16.20 -9.89 30.10
N VAL A 744 -17.42 -9.90 29.57
CA VAL A 744 -17.97 -8.75 28.83
C VAL A 744 -18.39 -7.67 29.83
N VAL A 745 -17.70 -6.54 29.81
CA VAL A 745 -17.97 -5.39 30.70
C VAL A 745 -18.74 -4.28 30.00
N GLU A 746 -18.54 -4.14 28.69
CA GLU A 746 -19.33 -3.25 27.82
C GLU A 746 -19.90 -4.05 26.67
N CYS A 747 -21.15 -3.78 26.34
CA CYS A 747 -21.88 -4.48 25.30
C CYS A 747 -22.88 -3.53 24.66
N GLU A 748 -22.39 -2.82 23.66
CA GLU A 748 -23.17 -2.04 22.72
C GLU A 748 -23.40 -2.85 21.44
N ASP A 749 -24.32 -2.41 20.58
CA ASP A 749 -24.69 -3.16 19.38
C ASP A 749 -23.49 -3.36 18.43
N ASN A 750 -22.55 -2.42 18.40
CA ASN A 750 -21.37 -2.40 17.52
C ASN A 750 -20.02 -2.41 18.25
N ARG A 751 -19.99 -2.49 19.59
CA ARG A 751 -18.75 -2.44 20.38
C ARG A 751 -18.83 -3.36 21.61
N LEU A 752 -17.79 -4.16 21.80
CA LEU A 752 -17.61 -5.02 22.97
C LEU A 752 -16.31 -4.66 23.69
N GLU A 753 -16.38 -4.54 25.01
CA GLU A 753 -15.20 -4.48 25.86
C GLU A 753 -15.13 -5.74 26.75
N LEU A 754 -14.01 -6.44 26.64
CA LEU A 754 -13.77 -7.76 27.19
C LEU A 754 -12.61 -7.67 28.19
N HIS A 755 -12.82 -8.15 29.41
CA HIS A 755 -11.81 -8.12 30.49
C HIS A 755 -11.39 -9.52 30.91
N ARG A 756 -10.08 -9.76 31.04
CA ARG A 756 -9.52 -10.99 31.61
C ARG A 756 -8.41 -10.67 32.60
N GLY A 757 -8.77 -10.59 33.87
CA GLY A 757 -7.85 -10.11 34.89
C GLY A 757 -7.61 -8.62 34.67
N ASP A 758 -6.39 -8.27 34.29
CA ASP A 758 -6.02 -6.89 33.95
C ASP A 758 -5.88 -6.68 32.43
N ASP A 759 -6.10 -7.74 31.64
CA ASP A 759 -6.12 -7.61 30.19
C ASP A 759 -7.48 -7.05 29.72
N ILE A 760 -7.44 -6.08 28.81
CA ILE A 760 -8.59 -5.45 28.15
C ILE A 760 -8.47 -5.72 26.65
N LEU A 761 -9.54 -6.23 26.05
CA LEU A 761 -9.70 -6.37 24.60
C LEU A 761 -10.96 -5.61 24.19
N VAL A 762 -10.84 -4.70 23.23
CA VAL A 762 -11.97 -3.98 22.64
C VAL A 762 -12.15 -4.48 21.22
N LEU A 763 -13.37 -4.88 20.89
CA LEU A 763 -13.77 -5.28 19.55
C LEU A 763 -14.85 -4.33 19.03
N GLU A 764 -14.75 -3.90 17.78
CA GLU A 764 -15.77 -3.10 17.09
C GLU A 764 -16.25 -3.84 15.85
N GLN A 765 -17.55 -3.77 15.55
CA GLN A 765 -18.13 -4.43 14.38
C GLN A 765 -17.75 -3.72 13.09
N ASN A 766 -17.36 -4.51 12.08
CA ASN A 766 -17.33 -4.11 10.69
C ASN A 766 -18.42 -4.90 9.93
N CYS A 767 -19.46 -4.18 9.49
CA CYS A 767 -20.63 -4.73 8.80
C CYS A 767 -20.69 -4.25 7.33
N SER A 768 -19.54 -4.05 6.70
CA SER A 768 -19.43 -3.74 5.27
C SER A 768 -20.17 -4.75 4.41
#